data_AF-A0A2V2VM96-F1
#
_entry.id   AF-A0A2V2VM96-F1
#
_cell.length_a   1.000
_cell.length_b   1.000
_cell.length_c   1.000
_cell.angle_alpha   90.00
_cell.angle_beta   90.00
_cell.angle_gamma   90.00
#
_symmetry.space_group_name_H-M   'P 1'
#
loop_
_entity.id
_entity.type
_entity.pdbx_description
1 polymer ?
#
loop_
_entity_poly.entity_id
_entity_poly.type
_entity_poly.pdbx_seq_one_letter_code
_entity_poly.pdbx_strand_id
1 'polypeptide(L)'
;METAPRATGGAASSSVCSDLRELNEAKVANILSYLDEAVATRPQLAAPLAQNDEMLPESYVSEGIPLSSSTAPNRLLLNKPPLAAPPPQLTQRQQQKQMSSSASASCLTSYVIGGTLDPYVGVYHGIKSKIEALRFSNDELRAENEELKARLSTARQREAEHVEKLQAAARSEVDSLRKGFQESEKEHNRVTQLLQREKAQLTKAVESLTTQLRQEMSRREEEVAKLESANAAAIAQLKTRWQAQEKAAREKWKISEAKRIKESTLQSLEPDIVLLLNRHKAEKARLREEFENELRQRDEVIALKEAEVEEVKAKLARDAEAMMTREQKEFRDRLREEIERVNRQLEDERRAARQKTENTEAFFEEQKSVMQREISRLQKELFALKEAAATEKATFHDAVAREVAGITANSNRIVSDLKEQLMWEFSQREKETRAQNAQYLAAKEEELRRKYEAERDAAVAAATQRLEQEHIKSLTESYNNDGVLRDRFAQMSRESERLRVEAELLQEQLKSALDAMNRKEEEIVRLREAAELTEQRVKAIEDRIRGECETRLHVLDTEWQRKLRQFEIRHVEEVGGMQHELEKATIELEAAKNAAALEQRNIEQKHNAELTSINERVLVALATKDNTLKAQTEQISLLQEALRLRDEHIARHRELL
;
A
#
# COMPACT_ATOMS: atom_id res chain seq x y z
N MET A 1 72.89 -25.87 -21.38
CA MET A 1 73.10 -24.41 -21.32
C MET A 1 71.83 -23.82 -20.70
N GLU A 2 71.57 -23.87 -19.40
CA GLU A 2 72.42 -23.61 -18.23
C GLU A 2 73.25 -22.34 -18.35
N THR A 3 72.71 -21.24 -17.82
CA THR A 3 73.35 -20.46 -16.74
C THR A 3 72.25 -19.80 -15.89
N ALA A 4 72.20 -20.23 -14.64
CA ALA A 4 71.41 -19.71 -13.53
C ALA A 4 72.10 -18.44 -12.91
N PRO A 5 71.94 -18.05 -11.63
CA PRO A 5 70.96 -18.43 -10.59
C PRO A 5 70.50 -17.29 -9.63
N ARG A 6 69.71 -17.73 -8.62
CA ARG A 6 69.65 -17.30 -7.19
C ARG A 6 68.87 -16.01 -6.85
N ALA A 7 68.07 -15.94 -5.78
CA ALA A 7 67.94 -16.82 -4.61
C ALA A 7 66.59 -16.62 -3.86
N THR A 8 66.17 -17.69 -3.15
CA THR A 8 65.57 -17.76 -1.79
C THR A 8 64.42 -16.80 -1.44
N GLY A 9 63.21 -17.23 -1.07
CA GLY A 9 62.80 -18.40 -0.28
C GLY A 9 62.51 -17.94 1.16
N GLY A 10 61.28 -18.16 1.66
CA GLY A 10 60.95 -18.04 3.08
C GLY A 10 59.60 -17.40 3.39
N ALA A 11 58.62 -18.24 3.70
CA ALA A 11 57.25 -17.93 4.09
C ALA A 11 57.11 -17.38 5.52
N ALA A 12 56.06 -16.60 5.79
CA ALA A 12 55.10 -16.88 6.88
C ALA A 12 53.88 -15.94 6.82
N SER A 13 52.72 -16.59 6.83
CA SER A 13 51.35 -16.14 7.12
C SER A 13 51.16 -15.19 8.29
N SER A 14 50.27 -14.19 8.18
CA SER A 14 48.92 -14.20 8.77
C SER A 14 48.29 -12.80 8.75
N SER A 15 47.01 -12.70 8.34
CA SER A 15 45.98 -11.74 8.78
C SER A 15 45.01 -11.43 7.62
N VAL A 16 43.97 -12.26 7.46
CA VAL A 16 42.88 -12.09 6.47
C VAL A 16 41.52 -12.01 7.17
N CYS A 17 41.48 -11.57 8.43
CA CYS A 17 40.23 -11.45 9.19
C CYS A 17 39.80 -10.01 9.52
N SER A 18 40.50 -8.98 9.01
CA SER A 18 40.12 -7.58 9.25
C SER A 18 39.14 -6.99 8.23
N ASP A 19 39.15 -7.48 6.98
CA ASP A 19 38.43 -6.83 5.87
C ASP A 19 36.90 -7.00 5.89
N LEU A 20 36.37 -8.00 6.61
CA LEU A 20 34.92 -8.21 6.71
C LEU A 20 34.25 -7.35 7.79
N ARG A 21 35.02 -6.81 8.74
CA ARG A 21 34.48 -5.98 9.82
C ARG A 21 34.37 -4.51 9.41
N GLU A 22 35.37 -3.98 8.68
CA GLU A 22 35.32 -2.63 8.10
C GLU A 22 34.21 -2.48 7.05
N LEU A 23 33.95 -3.52 6.26
CA LEU A 23 32.90 -3.48 5.24
C LEU A 23 31.48 -3.50 5.83
N ASN A 24 31.35 -3.93 7.09
CA ASN A 24 30.10 -3.94 7.83
C ASN A 24 29.91 -2.62 8.60
N GLU A 25 30.98 -2.05 9.16
CA GLU A 25 30.96 -0.70 9.76
C GLU A 25 30.62 0.38 8.73
N ALA A 26 31.16 0.30 7.51
CA ALA A 26 30.84 1.23 6.44
C ALA A 26 29.35 1.16 6.00
N LYS A 27 28.74 -0.04 6.06
CA LYS A 27 27.31 -0.22 5.75
C LYS A 27 26.42 0.28 6.89
N VAL A 28 26.81 0.07 8.14
CA VAL A 28 26.10 0.56 9.31
C VAL A 28 26.17 2.10 9.39
N ALA A 29 27.32 2.71 9.09
CA ALA A 29 27.47 4.16 9.01
C ALA A 29 26.59 4.79 7.92
N ASN A 30 26.45 4.12 6.77
CA ASN A 30 25.59 4.58 5.68
C ASN A 30 24.11 4.52 6.08
N ILE A 31 23.67 3.42 6.73
CA ILE A 31 22.29 3.25 7.23
C ILE A 31 21.95 4.30 8.31
N LEU A 32 22.89 4.61 9.21
CA LEU A 32 22.70 5.65 10.23
C LEU A 32 22.64 7.05 9.61
N SER A 33 23.40 7.34 8.55
CA SER A 33 23.31 8.63 7.85
C SER A 33 21.94 8.86 7.19
N TYR A 34 21.30 7.80 6.67
CA TYR A 34 19.94 7.89 6.11
C TYR A 34 18.85 8.05 7.19
N LEU A 35 19.14 7.67 8.44
CA LEU A 35 18.19 7.81 9.56
C LEU A 35 18.27 9.19 10.22
N ASP A 36 19.45 9.83 10.26
CA ASP A 36 19.60 11.21 10.76
C ASP A 36 19.03 12.26 9.80
N GLU A 37 19.06 12.00 8.48
CA GLU A 37 18.48 12.91 7.47
C GLU A 37 16.93 12.86 7.45
N ALA A 38 16.33 11.77 7.97
CA ALA A 38 14.88 11.62 8.10
C ALA A 38 14.28 12.25 9.37
N VAL A 39 15.11 12.67 10.34
CA VAL A 39 14.67 13.25 11.62
C VAL A 39 14.65 14.79 11.59
N ALA A 40 15.25 15.42 10.58
CA ALA A 40 15.36 16.88 10.49
C ALA A 40 14.13 17.62 9.92
N THR A 41 13.07 16.94 9.47
CA THR A 41 11.87 17.61 8.95
C THR A 41 10.59 17.13 9.65
N ARG A 42 10.27 17.76 10.78
CA ARG A 42 8.92 17.77 11.34
C ARG A 42 8.57 19.15 11.91
N PRO A 43 7.58 19.87 11.34
CA PRO A 43 6.93 20.98 12.03
C PRO A 43 5.90 20.46 13.05
N GLN A 44 5.80 21.19 14.15
CA GLN A 44 5.03 20.88 15.35
C GLN A 44 3.51 20.85 15.13
N LEU A 45 2.85 19.89 15.76
CA LEU A 45 1.41 19.84 15.97
C LEU A 45 1.09 20.37 17.38
N ALA A 46 0.15 21.30 17.48
CA ALA A 46 -0.63 21.55 18.70
C ALA A 46 -1.95 20.76 18.63
N ALA A 47 -2.35 20.20 19.75
CA ALA A 47 -3.56 19.37 19.96
C ALA A 47 -4.66 20.20 20.68
N PRO A 48 -5.81 19.65 21.15
CA PRO A 48 -6.62 18.50 20.69
C PRO A 48 -8.16 18.80 20.65
N LEU A 49 -8.97 17.95 19.99
CA LEU A 49 -10.19 17.27 20.53
C LEU A 49 -11.27 16.93 19.47
N ALA A 50 -11.71 15.68 19.56
CA ALA A 50 -13.06 15.11 19.32
C ALA A 50 -13.58 14.84 17.90
N GLN A 51 -13.54 13.54 17.55
CA GLN A 51 -14.65 12.69 17.04
C GLN A 51 -15.51 13.19 15.85
N ASN A 52 -15.35 12.56 14.68
CA ASN A 52 -16.35 11.59 14.16
C ASN A 52 -15.97 11.03 12.77
N ASP A 53 -16.52 9.84 12.51
CA ASP A 53 -16.38 8.95 11.35
C ASP A 53 -16.64 9.58 9.96
N GLU A 54 -15.75 9.20 9.03
CA GLU A 54 -16.02 8.52 7.75
C GLU A 54 -17.39 8.69 7.04
N MET A 55 -17.38 9.31 5.84
CA MET A 55 -17.48 8.62 4.53
C MET A 55 -17.79 9.58 3.35
N LEU A 56 -16.77 9.80 2.49
CA LEU A 56 -16.77 9.92 1.00
C LEU A 56 -17.67 10.96 0.28
N PRO A 57 -17.45 11.25 -1.03
CA PRO A 57 -16.18 11.46 -1.73
C PRO A 57 -16.18 12.70 -2.67
N GLU A 58 -14.96 13.03 -3.12
CA GLU A 58 -14.62 13.60 -4.44
C GLU A 58 -14.88 15.09 -4.80
N SER A 59 -13.75 15.72 -5.12
CA SER A 59 -13.47 16.45 -6.36
C SER A 59 -13.73 17.97 -6.44
N TYR A 60 -12.63 18.64 -6.79
CA TYR A 60 -12.45 19.83 -7.63
C TYR A 60 -11.69 20.96 -6.95
N VAL A 61 -10.37 20.96 -7.14
CA VAL A 61 -9.53 22.15 -6.99
C VAL A 61 -9.59 22.88 -8.32
N SER A 62 -10.31 24.00 -8.35
CA SER A 62 -10.29 24.95 -9.46
C SER A 62 -9.62 26.24 -8.99
N GLU A 63 -8.61 26.65 -9.74
CA GLU A 63 -7.79 27.85 -9.56
C GLU A 63 -8.64 29.12 -9.45
N GLY A 64 -8.31 29.96 -8.46
CA GLY A 64 -8.89 31.27 -8.27
C GLY A 64 -8.21 32.35 -9.12
N ILE A 65 -9.02 33.16 -9.79
CA ILE A 65 -8.65 34.47 -10.36
C ILE A 65 -9.59 35.51 -9.71
N PRO A 66 -9.11 36.72 -9.36
CA PRO A 66 -9.76 37.59 -8.39
C PRO A 66 -10.81 38.50 -9.03
N LEU A 67 -11.92 38.73 -8.32
CA LEU A 67 -12.91 39.75 -8.69
C LEU A 67 -12.62 41.05 -7.95
N SER A 68 -12.27 42.07 -8.74
CA SER A 68 -12.18 43.47 -8.36
C SER A 68 -13.55 44.10 -8.15
N SER A 69 -13.56 45.04 -7.21
CA SER A 69 -14.60 46.01 -6.83
C SER A 69 -15.29 46.74 -7.99
N SER A 70 -16.60 46.97 -7.86
CA SER A 70 -17.29 48.09 -8.50
C SER A 70 -18.41 48.63 -7.63
N THR A 71 -18.18 49.84 -7.14
CA THR A 71 -19.07 50.72 -6.37
C THR A 71 -20.02 51.45 -7.31
N ALA A 72 -21.32 51.53 -7.00
CA ALA A 72 -22.19 52.58 -7.52
C ALA A 72 -23.34 52.89 -6.54
N PRO A 73 -23.84 54.16 -6.49
CA PRO A 73 -24.51 54.69 -5.31
C PRO A 73 -26.03 54.76 -5.46
N ASN A 74 -26.74 54.48 -4.36
CA ASN A 74 -28.17 54.78 -4.22
C ASN A 74 -28.35 56.24 -3.78
N ARG A 75 -29.16 57.00 -4.53
CA ARG A 75 -29.63 58.33 -4.16
C ARG A 75 -31.16 58.32 -4.17
N LEU A 76 -31.76 58.30 -2.98
CA LEU A 76 -33.19 58.45 -2.76
C LEU A 76 -33.53 59.93 -2.60
N LEU A 77 -34.52 60.42 -3.34
CA LEU A 77 -35.26 61.64 -3.00
C LEU A 77 -36.76 61.45 -3.30
N LEU A 78 -37.50 61.91 -2.30
CA LEU A 78 -38.93 62.03 -2.08
C LEU A 78 -39.65 62.86 -3.16
N ASN A 79 -40.87 62.48 -3.58
CA ASN A 79 -42.08 63.30 -3.35
C ASN A 79 -43.38 62.72 -3.93
N LYS A 80 -44.42 62.96 -3.14
CA LYS A 80 -45.85 62.64 -3.25
C LYS A 80 -46.56 63.55 -4.26
N PRO A 81 -47.71 63.15 -4.85
CA PRO A 81 -48.74 64.12 -5.22
C PRO A 81 -50.13 63.78 -4.65
N PRO A 82 -51.00 64.78 -4.45
CA PRO A 82 -52.42 64.59 -4.19
C PRO A 82 -53.24 64.71 -5.49
N LEU A 83 -54.37 64.01 -5.58
CA LEU A 83 -55.41 64.30 -6.56
C LEU A 83 -56.75 64.48 -5.87
N ALA A 84 -57.31 65.68 -6.09
CA ALA A 84 -58.64 66.07 -5.73
C ALA A 84 -59.46 66.32 -7.00
N ALA A 85 -60.75 66.03 -6.87
CA ALA A 85 -61.91 66.69 -7.47
C ALA A 85 -62.52 66.14 -8.79
N PRO A 86 -63.87 66.24 -8.88
CA PRO A 86 -64.74 65.57 -9.85
C PRO A 86 -65.24 66.55 -10.97
N PRO A 87 -66.07 66.09 -11.93
CA PRO A 87 -66.43 66.86 -13.13
C PRO A 87 -67.52 67.92 -12.91
N PRO A 88 -67.66 68.91 -13.82
CA PRO A 88 -68.64 69.97 -13.71
C PRO A 88 -70.03 69.61 -14.24
N GLN A 89 -71.00 70.36 -13.72
CA GLN A 89 -72.44 70.26 -13.89
C GLN A 89 -72.93 70.72 -15.28
N LEU A 90 -73.99 70.06 -15.77
CA LEU A 90 -74.94 70.60 -16.74
C LEU A 90 -75.81 71.64 -16.01
N THR A 91 -75.65 72.92 -16.35
CA THR A 91 -76.52 73.99 -15.87
C THR A 91 -77.35 74.54 -17.02
N GLN A 92 -78.63 74.19 -16.97
CA GLN A 92 -79.76 74.83 -17.61
C GLN A 92 -79.81 76.31 -17.23
N ARG A 93 -79.73 77.23 -18.19
CA ARG A 93 -80.19 78.62 -17.97
C ARG A 93 -80.66 79.27 -19.26
N GLN A 94 -81.98 79.36 -19.34
CA GLN A 94 -82.77 80.13 -20.29
C GLN A 94 -82.59 81.63 -19.99
N GLN A 95 -82.28 82.40 -21.02
CA GLN A 95 -82.17 83.86 -21.05
C GLN A 95 -83.53 84.54 -20.77
N GLN A 96 -83.56 85.51 -19.85
CA GLN A 96 -83.67 86.99 -20.04
C GLN A 96 -85.04 87.45 -20.59
N LYS A 97 -85.63 88.59 -20.22
CA LYS A 97 -85.32 89.77 -19.37
C LYS A 97 -86.67 90.51 -19.22
N GLN A 98 -87.14 90.80 -18.02
CA GLN A 98 -87.09 92.11 -17.33
C GLN A 98 -87.65 93.35 -18.06
N MET A 99 -88.67 93.91 -17.39
CA MET A 99 -88.89 95.33 -17.02
C MET A 99 -89.57 96.31 -18.01
N SER A 100 -90.78 96.69 -17.59
CA SER A 100 -91.23 98.04 -17.18
C SER A 100 -91.87 99.03 -18.18
N SER A 101 -92.92 99.64 -17.60
CA SER A 101 -93.53 100.99 -17.77
C SER A 101 -94.52 101.27 -18.91
N SER A 102 -95.81 101.33 -18.52
CA SER A 102 -96.65 102.54 -18.43
C SER A 102 -96.55 103.59 -19.56
N ALA A 103 -97.63 103.78 -20.33
CA ALA A 103 -98.56 104.93 -20.19
C ALA A 103 -99.47 105.11 -21.44
N SER A 104 -100.78 105.28 -21.15
CA SER A 104 -101.76 106.19 -21.76
C SER A 104 -101.98 106.28 -23.28
N ALA A 105 -103.24 106.09 -23.70
CA ALA A 105 -104.02 107.11 -24.44
C ALA A 105 -105.49 106.69 -24.66
N SER A 106 -106.42 107.61 -24.31
CA SER A 106 -107.62 108.04 -25.06
C SER A 106 -108.67 108.56 -24.04
N CYS A 107 -108.78 109.88 -23.79
CA CYS A 107 -109.60 110.88 -24.53
C CYS A 107 -111.12 110.67 -24.30
N LEU A 108 -112.00 111.63 -24.02
CA LEU A 108 -111.97 113.10 -23.92
C LEU A 108 -113.25 113.56 -23.18
N THR A 109 -113.15 114.67 -22.48
CA THR A 109 -114.22 115.46 -21.86
C THR A 109 -114.97 116.28 -22.91
N SER A 110 -116.28 116.55 -22.75
CA SER A 110 -116.98 117.65 -23.44
C SER A 110 -118.04 118.27 -22.55
N TYR A 111 -117.96 119.60 -22.46
CA TYR A 111 -118.74 120.51 -21.62
C TYR A 111 -120.01 121.03 -22.35
N VAL A 112 -120.96 121.46 -21.51
CA VAL A 112 -122.19 122.28 -21.62
C VAL A 112 -122.26 123.30 -22.78
N ILE A 113 -123.48 123.56 -23.32
CA ILE A 113 -124.22 124.86 -23.37
C ILE A 113 -125.43 124.76 -24.33
N GLY A 114 -126.59 125.28 -23.89
CA GLY A 114 -127.54 125.91 -24.83
C GLY A 114 -129.03 125.82 -24.48
N GLY A 115 -129.52 126.77 -23.68
CA GLY A 115 -130.95 127.03 -23.48
C GLY A 115 -131.54 128.03 -24.50
N THR A 116 -132.81 127.77 -24.83
CA THR A 116 -134.00 128.64 -25.03
C THR A 116 -133.98 129.97 -25.83
N LEU A 117 -134.96 129.99 -26.78
CA LEU A 117 -135.83 131.07 -27.31
C LEU A 117 -135.30 132.25 -28.18
N ASP A 118 -135.66 132.19 -29.48
CA ASP A 118 -136.32 133.15 -30.41
C ASP A 118 -136.35 134.69 -30.14
N PRO A 119 -136.53 135.59 -31.17
CA PRO A 119 -136.04 135.55 -32.55
C PRO A 119 -135.59 136.90 -33.21
N TYR A 120 -135.02 136.75 -34.42
CA TYR A 120 -134.92 137.65 -35.59
C TYR A 120 -133.82 138.76 -35.67
N VAL A 121 -133.13 138.78 -36.83
CA VAL A 121 -132.29 139.82 -37.47
C VAL A 121 -130.74 139.76 -37.35
N GLY A 122 -130.07 138.61 -37.58
CA GLY A 122 -128.59 138.50 -37.44
C GLY A 122 -127.80 137.61 -38.44
N VAL A 123 -128.28 137.39 -39.67
CA VAL A 123 -127.77 136.30 -40.56
C VAL A 123 -126.40 136.56 -41.22
N TYR A 124 -125.92 137.81 -41.35
CA TYR A 124 -124.70 138.11 -42.12
C TYR A 124 -123.38 138.08 -41.32
N HIS A 125 -123.39 138.19 -39.99
CA HIS A 125 -122.18 138.18 -39.17
C HIS A 125 -121.72 136.77 -38.77
N GLY A 126 -122.65 135.81 -38.61
CA GLY A 126 -122.34 134.45 -38.14
C GLY A 126 -121.52 133.60 -39.12
N ILE A 127 -121.60 133.87 -40.43
CA ILE A 127 -120.88 133.10 -41.45
C ILE A 127 -119.38 133.45 -41.47
N LYS A 128 -119.03 134.73 -41.25
CA LYS A 128 -117.63 135.19 -41.26
C LYS A 128 -116.84 134.66 -40.05
N SER A 129 -117.39 134.77 -38.84
CA SER A 129 -116.75 134.23 -37.64
C SER A 129 -116.59 132.71 -37.67
N LYS A 130 -117.52 131.99 -38.33
CA LYS A 130 -117.40 130.53 -38.50
C LYS A 130 -116.27 130.13 -39.45
N ILE A 131 -116.01 130.91 -40.50
CA ILE A 131 -114.88 130.67 -41.42
C ILE A 131 -113.55 130.95 -40.72
N GLU A 132 -113.45 132.02 -39.94
CA GLU A 132 -112.24 132.36 -39.18
C GLU A 132 -111.94 131.31 -38.08
N ALA A 133 -112.96 130.85 -37.35
CA ALA A 133 -112.81 129.76 -36.37
C ALA A 133 -112.40 128.42 -37.01
N LEU A 134 -112.95 128.10 -38.20
CA LEU A 134 -112.55 126.89 -38.93
C LEU A 134 -111.13 126.99 -39.49
N ARG A 135 -110.66 128.18 -39.89
CA ARG A 135 -109.26 128.39 -40.30
C ARG A 135 -108.31 128.22 -39.13
N PHE A 136 -108.61 128.85 -37.99
CA PHE A 136 -107.80 128.70 -36.78
C PHE A 136 -107.75 127.24 -36.30
N SER A 137 -108.88 126.54 -36.28
CA SER A 137 -108.93 125.11 -35.96
C SER A 137 -108.17 124.24 -36.98
N ASN A 138 -108.19 124.61 -38.27
CA ASN A 138 -107.42 123.88 -39.29
C ASN A 138 -105.91 124.10 -39.11
N ASP A 139 -105.50 125.31 -38.75
CA ASP A 139 -104.09 125.64 -38.51
C ASP A 139 -103.59 125.05 -37.19
N GLU A 140 -104.40 124.99 -36.13
CA GLU A 140 -104.11 124.23 -34.91
C GLU A 140 -103.98 122.73 -35.19
N LEU A 141 -104.92 122.14 -35.93
CA LEU A 141 -104.84 120.71 -36.29
C LEU A 141 -103.66 120.39 -37.21
N ARG A 142 -103.23 121.35 -38.05
CA ARG A 142 -102.00 121.24 -38.83
C ARG A 142 -100.77 121.33 -37.94
N ALA A 143 -100.72 122.27 -37.00
CA ALA A 143 -99.63 122.39 -36.05
C ALA A 143 -99.51 121.14 -35.17
N GLU A 144 -100.63 120.61 -34.68
CA GLU A 144 -100.70 119.36 -33.92
C GLU A 144 -100.30 118.16 -34.77
N ASN A 145 -100.72 118.10 -36.05
CA ASN A 145 -100.26 117.05 -36.97
C ASN A 145 -98.75 117.12 -37.21
N GLU A 146 -98.19 118.30 -37.41
CA GLU A 146 -96.75 118.47 -37.58
C GLU A 146 -95.99 118.14 -36.29
N GLU A 147 -96.52 118.49 -35.13
CA GLU A 147 -95.97 118.08 -33.84
C GLU A 147 -96.01 116.55 -33.65
N LEU A 148 -97.14 115.91 -33.99
CA LEU A 148 -97.28 114.45 -33.93
C LEU A 148 -96.35 113.76 -34.93
N LYS A 149 -96.19 114.30 -36.15
CA LYS A 149 -95.21 113.81 -37.14
C LYS A 149 -93.78 113.98 -36.64
N ALA A 150 -93.45 115.09 -35.99
CA ALA A 150 -92.13 115.31 -35.40
C ALA A 150 -91.88 114.38 -34.20
N ARG A 151 -92.87 114.14 -33.35
CA ARG A 151 -92.78 113.17 -32.25
C ARG A 151 -92.64 111.74 -32.78
N LEU A 152 -93.39 111.38 -33.83
CA LEU A 152 -93.30 110.09 -34.51
C LEU A 152 -91.95 109.91 -35.22
N SER A 153 -91.42 110.95 -35.87
CA SER A 153 -90.10 110.90 -36.50
C SER A 153 -89.01 110.75 -35.46
N THR A 154 -89.10 111.47 -34.34
CA THR A 154 -88.13 111.35 -33.24
C THR A 154 -88.24 109.99 -32.54
N ALA A 155 -89.45 109.45 -32.39
CA ALA A 155 -89.66 108.09 -31.85
C ALA A 155 -89.10 107.02 -32.81
N ARG A 156 -89.35 107.14 -34.11
CA ARG A 156 -88.77 106.26 -35.14
C ARG A 156 -87.25 106.36 -35.20
N GLN A 157 -86.68 107.56 -35.03
CA GLN A 157 -85.24 107.76 -34.98
C GLN A 157 -84.64 107.12 -33.72
N ARG A 158 -85.25 107.31 -32.54
CA ARG A 158 -84.81 106.64 -31.31
C ARG A 158 -84.91 105.12 -31.40
N GLU A 159 -85.97 104.61 -32.02
CA GLU A 159 -86.10 103.16 -32.25
C GLU A 159 -85.06 102.66 -33.25
N ALA A 160 -84.79 103.39 -34.33
CA ALA A 160 -83.73 103.07 -35.28
C ALA A 160 -82.34 103.06 -34.61
N GLU A 161 -82.02 104.07 -33.80
CA GLU A 161 -80.79 104.14 -33.02
C GLU A 161 -80.71 103.03 -31.97
N HIS A 162 -81.83 102.66 -31.35
CA HIS A 162 -81.90 101.56 -30.39
C HIS A 162 -81.68 100.21 -31.07
N VAL A 163 -82.32 99.97 -32.21
CA VAL A 163 -82.12 98.78 -33.05
C VAL A 163 -80.68 98.74 -33.56
N GLU A 164 -80.10 99.84 -34.00
CA GLU A 164 -78.71 99.91 -34.44
C GLU A 164 -77.74 99.58 -33.28
N LYS A 165 -77.96 100.14 -32.09
CA LYS A 165 -77.16 99.80 -30.89
C LYS A 165 -77.30 98.34 -30.50
N LEU A 166 -78.51 97.76 -30.56
CA LEU A 166 -78.73 96.34 -30.30
C LEU A 166 -78.07 95.47 -31.37
N GLN A 167 -78.15 95.84 -32.64
CA GLN A 167 -77.47 95.14 -33.73
C GLN A 167 -75.95 95.23 -33.59
N ALA A 168 -75.41 96.39 -33.22
CA ALA A 168 -73.98 96.56 -32.97
C ALA A 168 -73.51 95.73 -31.77
N ALA A 169 -74.29 95.70 -30.67
CA ALA A 169 -74.00 94.86 -29.51
C ALA A 169 -74.06 93.36 -29.85
N ALA A 170 -75.09 92.92 -30.59
CA ALA A 170 -75.22 91.53 -31.03
C ALA A 170 -74.10 91.13 -32.01
N ARG A 171 -73.71 92.02 -32.93
CA ARG A 171 -72.54 91.80 -33.82
C ARG A 171 -71.25 91.68 -33.02
N SER A 172 -71.03 92.58 -32.06
CA SER A 172 -69.87 92.53 -31.17
C SER A 172 -69.83 91.25 -30.33
N GLU A 173 -70.98 90.75 -29.87
CA GLU A 173 -71.08 89.49 -29.12
C GLU A 173 -70.82 88.28 -30.02
N VAL A 174 -71.36 88.26 -31.24
CA VAL A 174 -71.07 87.21 -32.22
C VAL A 174 -69.58 87.22 -32.59
N ASP A 175 -68.97 88.38 -32.77
CA ASP A 175 -67.55 88.50 -33.09
C ASP A 175 -66.64 88.11 -31.92
N SER A 176 -67.02 88.43 -30.67
CA SER A 176 -66.28 87.98 -29.49
C SER A 176 -66.38 86.46 -29.32
N LEU A 177 -67.56 85.87 -29.53
CA LEU A 177 -67.75 84.41 -29.52
C LEU A 177 -66.94 83.74 -30.63
N ARG A 178 -66.95 84.28 -31.86
CA ARG A 178 -66.13 83.76 -32.97
C ARG A 178 -64.64 83.79 -32.65
N LYS A 179 -64.15 84.89 -32.07
CA LYS A 179 -62.75 84.99 -31.63
C LYS A 179 -62.44 83.98 -30.53
N GLY A 180 -63.32 83.83 -29.54
CA GLY A 180 -63.17 82.83 -28.47
C GLY A 180 -63.13 81.40 -29.02
N PHE A 181 -63.98 81.05 -29.99
CA PHE A 181 -63.94 79.75 -30.66
C PHE A 181 -62.66 79.55 -31.47
N GLN A 182 -62.21 80.57 -32.21
CA GLN A 182 -60.94 80.49 -32.95
C GLN A 182 -59.73 80.33 -32.03
N GLU A 183 -59.71 81.01 -30.89
CA GLU A 183 -58.66 80.85 -29.88
C GLU A 183 -58.70 79.45 -29.25
N SER A 184 -59.89 78.96 -28.91
CA SER A 184 -60.08 77.60 -28.39
C SER A 184 -59.67 76.52 -29.40
N GLU A 185 -59.97 76.72 -30.69
CA GLU A 185 -59.58 75.82 -31.78
C GLU A 185 -58.06 75.83 -31.98
N LYS A 186 -57.42 77.01 -31.93
CA LYS A 186 -55.95 77.13 -31.98
C LYS A 186 -55.30 76.41 -30.80
N GLU A 187 -55.83 76.55 -29.59
CA GLU A 187 -55.30 75.86 -28.42
C GLU A 187 -55.50 74.34 -28.51
N HIS A 188 -56.69 73.88 -28.92
CA HIS A 188 -56.94 72.45 -29.18
C HIS A 188 -55.99 71.89 -30.24
N ASN A 189 -55.73 72.62 -31.33
CA ASN A 189 -54.79 72.22 -32.36
C ASN A 189 -53.35 72.15 -31.83
N ARG A 190 -52.95 73.11 -30.98
CA ARG A 190 -51.64 73.09 -30.33
C ARG A 190 -51.50 71.89 -29.40
N VAL A 191 -52.50 71.62 -28.56
CA VAL A 191 -52.52 70.43 -27.67
C VAL A 191 -52.48 69.15 -28.50
N THR A 192 -53.25 69.05 -29.58
CA THR A 192 -53.26 67.90 -30.47
C THR A 192 -51.88 67.66 -31.09
N GLN A 193 -51.18 68.72 -31.54
CA GLN A 193 -49.82 68.60 -32.07
C GLN A 193 -48.81 68.16 -30.99
N LEU A 194 -48.93 68.66 -29.75
CA LEU A 194 -48.07 68.23 -28.64
C LEU A 194 -48.28 66.75 -28.35
N LEU A 195 -49.54 66.31 -28.21
CA LEU A 195 -49.87 64.90 -28.00
C LEU A 195 -49.40 64.00 -29.14
N GLN A 196 -49.48 64.46 -30.39
CA GLN A 196 -48.94 63.73 -31.54
C GLN A 196 -47.41 63.58 -31.47
N ARG A 197 -46.69 64.63 -31.06
CA ARG A 197 -45.23 64.58 -30.87
C ARG A 197 -44.85 63.65 -29.73
N GLU A 198 -45.52 63.74 -28.59
CA GLU A 198 -45.31 62.86 -27.44
C GLU A 198 -45.60 61.40 -27.81
N LYS A 199 -46.72 61.14 -28.48
CA LYS A 199 -47.05 59.80 -29.01
C LYS A 199 -45.93 59.29 -29.92
N ALA A 200 -45.42 60.10 -30.84
CA ALA A 200 -44.34 59.69 -31.74
C ALA A 200 -43.02 59.42 -30.99
N GLN A 201 -42.68 60.23 -29.98
CA GLN A 201 -41.50 60.02 -29.13
C GLN A 201 -41.63 58.74 -28.29
N LEU A 202 -42.79 58.52 -27.66
CA LEU A 202 -43.07 57.29 -26.91
C LEU A 202 -43.05 56.06 -27.82
N THR A 203 -43.60 56.16 -29.04
CA THR A 203 -43.54 55.06 -30.02
C THR A 203 -42.09 54.71 -30.35
N LYS A 204 -41.24 55.71 -30.63
CA LYS A 204 -39.81 55.49 -30.88
C LYS A 204 -39.08 54.90 -29.67
N ALA A 205 -39.41 55.35 -28.46
CA ALA A 205 -38.83 54.81 -27.23
C ALA A 205 -39.22 53.34 -27.02
N VAL A 206 -40.50 52.99 -27.26
CA VAL A 206 -40.99 51.60 -27.21
C VAL A 206 -40.31 50.75 -28.28
N GLU A 207 -40.20 51.22 -29.52
CA GLU A 207 -39.49 50.52 -30.59
C GLU A 207 -38.02 50.26 -30.22
N SER A 208 -37.32 51.28 -29.72
CA SER A 208 -35.93 51.17 -29.25
C SER A 208 -35.79 50.14 -28.13
N LEU A 209 -36.61 50.22 -27.09
CA LEU A 209 -36.60 49.26 -25.98
C LEU A 209 -36.93 47.85 -26.47
N THR A 210 -37.85 47.71 -27.41
CA THR A 210 -38.19 46.41 -28.00
C THR A 210 -37.00 45.84 -28.78
N THR A 211 -36.26 46.65 -29.53
CA THR A 211 -35.05 46.19 -30.23
C THR A 211 -33.93 45.80 -29.27
N GLN A 212 -33.72 46.57 -28.19
CA GLN A 212 -32.74 46.24 -27.16
C GLN A 212 -33.11 44.94 -26.44
N LEU A 213 -34.39 44.75 -26.11
CA LEU A 213 -34.88 43.52 -25.50
C LEU A 213 -34.63 42.31 -26.40
N ARG A 214 -34.91 42.42 -27.70
CA ARG A 214 -34.62 41.32 -28.66
C ARG A 214 -33.12 41.02 -28.77
N GLN A 215 -32.28 42.05 -28.76
CA GLN A 215 -30.82 41.87 -28.81
C GLN A 215 -30.28 41.19 -27.54
N GLU A 216 -30.75 41.61 -26.36
CA GLU A 216 -30.38 40.95 -25.10
C GLU A 216 -30.90 39.50 -25.06
N MET A 217 -32.14 39.24 -25.49
CA MET A 217 -32.66 37.88 -25.61
C MET A 217 -31.77 37.00 -26.50
N SER A 218 -31.43 37.48 -27.71
CA SER A 218 -30.53 36.77 -28.64
C SER A 218 -29.15 36.55 -28.05
N ARG A 219 -28.59 37.55 -27.34
CA ARG A 219 -27.29 37.43 -26.68
C ARG A 219 -27.32 36.37 -25.57
N ARG A 220 -28.38 36.33 -24.77
CA ARG A 220 -28.55 35.32 -23.72
C ARG A 220 -28.72 33.93 -24.31
N GLU A 221 -29.47 33.78 -25.41
CA GLU A 221 -29.58 32.52 -26.13
C GLU A 221 -28.22 32.01 -26.63
N GLU A 222 -27.38 32.90 -27.19
CA GLU A 222 -26.02 32.55 -27.60
C GLU A 222 -25.11 32.19 -26.42
N GLU A 223 -25.20 32.91 -25.30
CA GLU A 223 -24.44 32.61 -24.08
C GLU A 223 -24.85 31.26 -23.49
N VAL A 224 -26.16 30.96 -23.46
CA VAL A 224 -26.69 29.65 -23.06
C VAL A 224 -26.18 28.56 -24.00
N ALA A 225 -26.27 28.74 -25.31
CA ALA A 225 -25.78 27.73 -26.28
C ALA A 225 -24.27 27.47 -26.14
N LYS A 226 -23.47 28.52 -25.88
CA LYS A 226 -22.03 28.39 -25.62
C LYS A 226 -21.76 27.62 -24.33
N LEU A 227 -22.49 27.91 -23.25
CA LEU A 227 -22.35 27.19 -21.98
C LEU A 227 -22.79 25.73 -22.11
N GLU A 228 -23.89 25.45 -22.81
CA GLU A 228 -24.36 24.09 -23.09
C GLU A 228 -23.33 23.30 -23.91
N SER A 229 -22.76 23.91 -24.95
CA SER A 229 -21.69 23.30 -25.74
C SER A 229 -20.43 23.04 -24.92
N ALA A 230 -20.02 23.97 -24.05
CA ALA A 230 -18.87 23.81 -23.17
C ALA A 230 -19.11 22.70 -22.13
N ASN A 231 -20.31 22.65 -21.54
CA ASN A 231 -20.70 21.62 -20.59
C ASN A 231 -20.75 20.24 -21.26
N ALA A 232 -21.33 20.13 -22.46
CA ALA A 232 -21.32 18.90 -23.25
C ALA A 232 -19.90 18.41 -23.55
N ALA A 233 -18.98 19.31 -23.91
CA ALA A 233 -17.57 18.98 -24.12
C ALA A 233 -16.88 18.54 -22.81
N ALA A 234 -17.13 19.20 -21.69
CA ALA A 234 -16.59 18.82 -20.38
C ALA A 234 -17.08 17.44 -19.93
N ILE A 235 -18.39 17.16 -20.08
CA ILE A 235 -18.98 15.84 -19.80
C ILE A 235 -18.35 14.77 -20.70
N ALA A 236 -18.16 15.04 -21.99
CA ALA A 236 -17.52 14.11 -22.91
C ALA A 236 -16.07 13.82 -22.49
N GLN A 237 -15.29 14.84 -22.12
CA GLN A 237 -13.93 14.67 -21.62
C GLN A 237 -13.88 13.85 -20.33
N LEU A 238 -14.77 14.13 -19.37
CA LEU A 238 -14.87 13.38 -18.13
C LEU A 238 -15.23 11.92 -18.37
N LYS A 239 -16.19 11.64 -19.25
CA LYS A 239 -16.56 10.28 -19.65
C LYS A 239 -15.37 9.54 -20.27
N THR A 240 -14.60 10.21 -21.12
CA THR A 240 -13.42 9.63 -21.78
C THR A 240 -12.31 9.33 -20.76
N ARG A 241 -12.05 10.26 -19.83
CA ARG A 241 -11.09 10.07 -18.73
C ARG A 241 -11.51 8.92 -17.81
N TRP A 242 -12.78 8.87 -17.43
CA TRP A 242 -13.31 7.80 -16.60
C TRP A 242 -13.22 6.44 -17.29
N GLN A 243 -13.57 6.35 -18.58
CA GLN A 243 -13.39 5.12 -19.36
C GLN A 243 -11.92 4.69 -19.45
N ALA A 244 -11.00 5.64 -19.63
CA ALA A 244 -9.57 5.34 -19.63
C ALA A 244 -9.06 4.86 -18.26
N GLN A 245 -9.52 5.48 -17.17
CA GLN A 245 -9.19 5.08 -15.80
C GLN A 245 -9.74 3.70 -15.48
N GLU A 246 -10.99 3.42 -15.84
CA GLU A 246 -11.63 2.11 -15.66
C GLU A 246 -10.90 1.03 -16.47
N LYS A 247 -10.52 1.33 -17.71
CA LYS A 247 -9.71 0.42 -18.53
C LYS A 247 -8.36 0.12 -17.87
N ALA A 248 -7.66 1.14 -17.39
CA ALA A 248 -6.39 0.98 -16.69
C ALA A 248 -6.54 0.19 -15.37
N ALA A 249 -7.62 0.42 -14.62
CA ALA A 249 -7.94 -0.31 -13.40
C ALA A 249 -8.20 -1.81 -13.69
N ARG A 250 -8.96 -2.11 -14.75
CA ARG A 250 -9.19 -3.49 -15.21
C ARG A 250 -7.91 -4.16 -15.67
N GLU A 251 -7.06 -3.48 -16.42
CA GLU A 251 -5.76 -4.03 -16.85
C GLU A 251 -4.84 -4.29 -15.65
N LYS A 252 -4.78 -3.36 -14.69
CA LYS A 252 -4.04 -3.54 -13.43
C LYS A 252 -4.56 -4.73 -12.63
N TRP A 253 -5.89 -4.88 -12.52
CA TRP A 253 -6.51 -6.01 -11.85
C TRP A 253 -6.19 -7.35 -12.54
N LYS A 254 -6.27 -7.41 -13.87
CA LYS A 254 -5.87 -8.60 -14.63
C LYS A 254 -4.41 -8.97 -14.40
N ILE A 255 -3.52 -7.98 -14.35
CA ILE A 255 -2.10 -8.21 -14.08
C ILE A 255 -1.88 -8.71 -12.64
N SER A 256 -2.53 -8.08 -11.65
CA SER A 256 -2.42 -8.54 -10.25
C SER A 256 -2.99 -9.93 -10.07
N GLU A 257 -4.11 -10.25 -10.71
CA GLU A 257 -4.74 -11.55 -10.64
C GLU A 257 -3.88 -12.62 -11.32
N ALA A 258 -3.30 -12.32 -12.49
CA ALA A 258 -2.34 -13.20 -13.14
C ALA A 258 -1.08 -13.43 -12.27
N LYS A 259 -0.59 -12.40 -11.58
CA LYS A 259 0.52 -12.54 -10.62
C LYS A 259 0.12 -13.43 -9.44
N ARG A 260 -1.06 -13.19 -8.85
CA ARG A 260 -1.60 -14.00 -7.75
C ARG A 260 -1.75 -15.47 -8.13
N ILE A 261 -2.29 -15.76 -9.31
CA ILE A 261 -2.41 -17.14 -9.82
C ILE A 261 -1.03 -17.77 -10.02
N LYS A 262 -0.07 -17.04 -10.63
CA LYS A 262 1.30 -17.55 -10.81
C LYS A 262 1.99 -17.85 -9.47
N GLU A 263 1.88 -16.94 -8.51
CA GLU A 263 2.47 -17.10 -7.18
C GLU A 263 1.82 -18.25 -6.40
N SER A 264 0.48 -18.33 -6.41
CA SER A 264 -0.24 -19.45 -5.83
C SER A 264 0.11 -20.79 -6.50
N THR A 265 0.29 -20.80 -7.82
CA THR A 265 0.71 -22.00 -8.55
C THR A 265 2.14 -22.39 -8.18
N LEU A 266 3.06 -21.43 -8.11
CA LEU A 266 4.44 -21.67 -7.68
C LEU A 266 4.50 -22.22 -6.25
N GLN A 267 3.74 -21.62 -5.32
CA GLN A 267 3.62 -22.12 -3.95
C GLN A 267 3.04 -23.55 -3.90
N SER A 268 2.07 -23.87 -4.77
CA SER A 268 1.52 -25.24 -4.85
C SER A 268 2.50 -26.26 -5.42
N LEU A 269 3.39 -25.84 -6.32
CA LEU A 269 4.42 -26.70 -6.94
C LEU A 269 5.70 -26.80 -6.10
N GLU A 270 5.96 -25.83 -5.22
CA GLU A 270 7.11 -25.81 -4.32
C GLU A 270 7.32 -27.12 -3.53
N PRO A 271 6.31 -27.73 -2.88
CA PRO A 271 6.48 -29.02 -2.21
C PRO A 271 6.90 -30.14 -3.17
N ASP A 272 6.32 -30.20 -4.37
CA ASP A 272 6.66 -31.22 -5.38
C ASP A 272 8.09 -31.02 -5.91
N ILE A 273 8.49 -29.78 -6.13
CA ILE A 273 9.87 -29.43 -6.51
C ILE A 273 10.84 -29.83 -5.39
N VAL A 274 10.51 -29.53 -4.12
CA VAL A 274 11.33 -29.91 -2.96
C VAL A 274 11.41 -31.43 -2.82
N LEU A 275 10.31 -32.16 -3.00
CA LEU A 275 10.29 -33.62 -3.00
C LEU A 275 11.18 -34.19 -4.10
N LEU A 276 11.07 -33.67 -5.33
CA LEU A 276 11.91 -34.08 -6.46
C LEU A 276 13.39 -33.80 -6.18
N LEU A 277 13.71 -32.62 -5.63
CA LEU A 277 15.07 -32.22 -5.34
C LEU A 277 15.68 -33.04 -4.19
N ASN A 278 14.89 -33.39 -3.18
CA ASN A 278 15.29 -34.31 -2.11
C ASN A 278 15.47 -35.74 -2.62
N ARG A 279 14.61 -36.21 -3.52
CA ARG A 279 14.78 -37.49 -4.22
C ARG A 279 16.10 -37.53 -4.99
N HIS A 280 16.40 -36.49 -5.78
CA HIS A 280 17.67 -36.41 -6.52
C HIS A 280 18.88 -36.33 -5.58
N LYS A 281 18.78 -35.61 -4.46
CA LYS A 281 19.84 -35.57 -3.43
C LYS A 281 20.07 -36.96 -2.83
N ALA A 282 19.00 -37.68 -2.49
CA ALA A 282 19.07 -39.03 -1.94
C ALA A 282 19.65 -40.02 -2.96
N GLU A 283 19.23 -39.96 -4.22
CA GLU A 283 19.78 -40.79 -5.30
C GLU A 283 21.27 -40.51 -5.54
N LYS A 284 21.66 -39.23 -5.54
CA LYS A 284 23.07 -38.85 -5.63
C LYS A 284 23.88 -39.32 -4.42
N ALA A 285 23.30 -39.33 -3.22
CA ALA A 285 23.95 -39.87 -2.02
C ALA A 285 24.11 -41.39 -2.13
N ARG A 286 23.06 -42.09 -2.55
CA ARG A 286 23.05 -43.55 -2.76
C ARG A 286 24.11 -43.98 -3.78
N LEU A 287 24.18 -43.30 -4.93
CA LEU A 287 25.20 -43.57 -5.95
C LEU A 287 26.61 -43.33 -5.43
N ARG A 288 26.84 -42.27 -4.64
CA ARG A 288 28.16 -42.04 -4.02
C ARG A 288 28.52 -43.15 -3.04
N GLU A 289 27.58 -43.58 -2.20
CA GLU A 289 27.78 -44.69 -1.27
C GLU A 289 28.06 -46.00 -2.02
N GLU A 290 27.33 -46.28 -3.10
CA GLU A 290 27.59 -47.42 -4.00
C GLU A 290 29.03 -47.36 -4.56
N PHE A 291 29.47 -46.22 -5.09
CA PHE A 291 30.84 -46.06 -5.58
C PHE A 291 31.89 -46.19 -4.48
N GLU A 292 31.66 -45.65 -3.29
CA GLU A 292 32.56 -45.81 -2.15
C GLU A 292 32.62 -47.27 -1.70
N ASN A 293 31.50 -47.98 -1.69
CA ASN A 293 31.45 -49.40 -1.36
C ASN A 293 32.15 -50.26 -2.41
N GLU A 294 31.98 -49.95 -3.70
CA GLU A 294 32.77 -50.60 -4.74
C GLU A 294 34.28 -50.34 -4.58
N LEU A 295 34.66 -49.12 -4.16
CA LEU A 295 36.06 -48.80 -3.92
C LEU A 295 36.60 -49.59 -2.71
N ARG A 296 35.85 -49.65 -1.61
CA ARG A 296 36.17 -50.49 -0.43
C ARG A 296 36.29 -51.97 -0.82
N GLN A 297 35.38 -52.49 -1.63
CA GLN A 297 35.45 -53.87 -2.13
C GLN A 297 36.70 -54.10 -2.99
N ARG A 298 37.05 -53.13 -3.85
CA ARG A 298 38.30 -53.20 -4.64
C ARG A 298 39.52 -53.18 -3.73
N ASP A 299 39.55 -52.32 -2.72
CA ASP A 299 40.64 -52.24 -1.75
C ASP A 299 40.75 -53.53 -0.92
N GLU A 300 39.63 -54.14 -0.50
CA GLU A 300 39.60 -55.43 0.17
C GLU A 300 40.16 -56.55 -0.72
N VAL A 301 39.76 -56.58 -2.00
CA VAL A 301 40.30 -57.53 -2.98
C VAL A 301 41.80 -57.33 -3.20
N ILE A 302 42.25 -56.07 -3.31
CA ILE A 302 43.68 -55.75 -3.42
C ILE A 302 44.42 -56.22 -2.16
N ALA A 303 43.92 -55.93 -0.97
CA ALA A 303 44.53 -56.34 0.30
C ALA A 303 44.61 -57.88 0.41
N LEU A 304 43.55 -58.61 0.01
CA LEU A 304 43.58 -60.07 -0.05
C LEU A 304 44.62 -60.58 -1.04
N LYS A 305 44.73 -59.96 -2.23
CA LYS A 305 45.72 -60.33 -3.24
C LYS A 305 47.15 -59.99 -2.80
N GLU A 306 47.36 -58.86 -2.15
CA GLU A 306 48.64 -58.50 -1.54
C GLU A 306 49.02 -59.49 -0.44
N ALA A 307 48.07 -59.90 0.41
CA ALA A 307 48.29 -60.93 1.42
C ALA A 307 48.65 -62.29 0.81
N GLU A 308 47.95 -62.72 -0.26
CA GLU A 308 48.31 -63.92 -1.03
C GLU A 308 49.73 -63.82 -1.61
N VAL A 309 50.08 -62.66 -2.19
CA VAL A 309 51.42 -62.40 -2.73
C VAL A 309 52.49 -62.45 -1.64
N GLU A 310 52.25 -61.84 -0.48
CA GLU A 310 53.16 -61.89 0.66
C GLU A 310 53.29 -63.30 1.24
N GLU A 311 52.22 -64.09 1.28
CA GLU A 311 52.28 -65.50 1.67
C GLU A 311 53.14 -66.31 0.70
N VAL A 312 52.98 -66.10 -0.61
CA VAL A 312 53.79 -66.75 -1.65
C VAL A 312 55.26 -66.32 -1.55
N LYS A 313 55.54 -65.03 -1.36
CA LYS A 313 56.91 -64.53 -1.11
C LYS A 313 57.51 -65.17 0.14
N ALA A 314 56.75 -65.27 1.23
CA ALA A 314 57.19 -65.90 2.45
C ALA A 314 57.44 -67.40 2.28
N LYS A 315 56.61 -68.12 1.51
CA LYS A 315 56.85 -69.52 1.14
C LYS A 315 58.13 -69.66 0.33
N LEU A 316 58.30 -68.84 -0.70
CA LEU A 316 59.51 -68.84 -1.53
C LEU A 316 60.77 -68.53 -0.71
N ALA A 317 60.69 -67.58 0.23
CA ALA A 317 61.80 -67.26 1.14
C ALA A 317 62.13 -68.46 2.05
N ARG A 318 61.12 -69.10 2.65
CA ARG A 318 61.32 -70.33 3.45
C ARG A 318 61.90 -71.47 2.62
N ASP A 319 61.46 -71.65 1.39
CA ASP A 319 61.99 -72.68 0.49
C ASP A 319 63.44 -72.37 0.09
N ALA A 320 63.77 -71.11 -0.17
CA ALA A 320 65.15 -70.68 -0.43
C ALA A 320 66.05 -70.90 0.80
N GLU A 321 65.59 -70.56 2.00
CA GLU A 321 66.30 -70.86 3.26
C GLU A 321 66.42 -72.37 3.50
N ALA A 322 65.38 -73.15 3.21
CA ALA A 322 65.42 -74.61 3.31
C ALA A 322 66.42 -75.22 2.31
N MET A 323 66.51 -74.68 1.09
CA MET A 323 67.49 -75.11 0.10
C MET A 323 68.90 -74.72 0.54
N MET A 324 69.13 -73.48 0.98
CA MET A 324 70.40 -73.02 1.53
C MET A 324 70.85 -73.87 2.73
N THR A 325 69.94 -74.20 3.65
CA THR A 325 70.26 -75.03 4.82
C THR A 325 70.53 -76.48 4.44
N ARG A 326 69.82 -77.03 3.45
CA ARG A 326 70.14 -78.36 2.87
C ARG A 326 71.52 -78.37 2.26
N GLU A 327 71.85 -77.41 1.39
CA GLU A 327 73.18 -77.30 0.79
C GLU A 327 74.28 -77.12 1.83
N GLN A 328 74.07 -76.26 2.83
CA GLN A 328 75.00 -76.10 3.96
C GLN A 328 75.15 -77.39 4.75
N LYS A 329 74.06 -78.13 5.00
CA LYS A 329 74.10 -79.41 5.71
C LYS A 329 74.84 -80.47 4.89
N GLU A 330 74.55 -80.60 3.61
CA GLU A 330 75.27 -81.50 2.70
C GLU A 330 76.75 -81.16 2.65
N PHE A 331 77.11 -79.87 2.59
CA PHE A 331 78.50 -79.44 2.64
C PHE A 331 79.16 -79.80 3.98
N ARG A 332 78.47 -79.57 5.11
CA ARG A 332 78.97 -79.96 6.45
C ARG A 332 79.10 -81.47 6.60
N ASP A 333 78.17 -82.24 6.06
CA ASP A 333 78.18 -83.70 6.12
C ASP A 333 79.31 -84.25 5.23
N ARG A 334 79.52 -83.73 4.01
CA ARG A 334 80.70 -84.05 3.18
C ARG A 334 82.01 -83.70 3.89
N LEU A 335 82.07 -82.53 4.54
CA LEU A 335 83.25 -82.13 5.31
C LEU A 335 83.47 -83.05 6.52
N ARG A 336 82.40 -83.46 7.20
CA ARG A 336 82.47 -84.41 8.32
C ARG A 336 82.94 -85.79 7.85
N GLU A 337 82.39 -86.29 6.76
CA GLU A 337 82.81 -87.55 6.14
C GLU A 337 84.30 -87.52 5.76
N GLU A 338 84.78 -86.40 5.20
CA GLU A 338 86.20 -86.21 4.86
C GLU A 338 87.08 -86.13 6.12
N ILE A 339 86.63 -85.42 7.17
CA ILE A 339 87.30 -85.40 8.47
C ILE A 339 87.35 -86.81 9.08
N GLU A 340 86.26 -87.56 9.04
CA GLU A 340 86.22 -88.94 9.52
C GLU A 340 87.13 -89.85 8.70
N ARG A 341 87.19 -89.67 7.38
CA ARG A 341 88.12 -90.39 6.49
C ARG A 341 89.58 -90.11 6.90
N VAL A 342 89.94 -88.85 7.10
CA VAL A 342 91.28 -88.43 7.56
C VAL A 342 91.56 -88.92 8.99
N ASN A 343 90.58 -88.87 9.89
CA ASN A 343 90.73 -89.39 11.24
C ASN A 343 90.93 -90.90 11.26
N ARG A 344 90.19 -91.67 10.43
CA ARG A 344 90.44 -93.11 10.25
C ARG A 344 91.86 -93.37 9.76
N GLN A 345 92.34 -92.60 8.78
CA GLN A 345 93.74 -92.68 8.31
C GLN A 345 94.74 -92.36 9.43
N LEU A 346 94.52 -91.30 10.20
CA LEU A 346 95.37 -90.93 11.35
C LEU A 346 95.32 -91.98 12.47
N GLU A 347 94.17 -92.60 12.72
CA GLU A 347 94.05 -93.68 13.69
C GLU A 347 94.77 -94.94 13.24
N ASP A 348 94.70 -95.29 11.96
CA ASP A 348 95.45 -96.39 11.37
C ASP A 348 96.97 -96.12 11.46
N GLU A 349 97.42 -94.90 11.16
CA GLU A 349 98.80 -94.46 11.35
C GLU A 349 99.25 -94.50 12.82
N ARG A 350 98.39 -94.05 13.74
CA ARG A 350 98.63 -94.14 15.19
C ARG A 350 98.71 -95.58 15.66
N ARG A 351 97.86 -96.48 15.15
CA ARG A 351 97.93 -97.92 15.46
C ARG A 351 99.21 -98.53 14.91
N ALA A 352 99.63 -98.18 13.70
CA ALA A 352 100.91 -98.61 13.14
C ALA A 352 102.11 -98.06 13.93
N ALA A 353 102.04 -96.82 14.41
CA ALA A 353 103.07 -96.22 15.27
C ALA A 353 103.14 -96.88 16.65
N ARG A 354 101.99 -97.19 17.27
CA ARG A 354 101.91 -97.95 18.53
C ARG A 354 102.47 -99.35 18.38
N GLN A 355 102.17 -100.03 17.27
CA GLN A 355 102.72 -101.35 17.02
C GLN A 355 104.23 -101.31 16.80
N LYS A 356 104.76 -100.24 16.18
CA LYS A 356 106.21 -100.00 16.13
C LYS A 356 106.80 -99.76 17.52
N THR A 357 106.15 -98.97 18.38
CA THR A 357 106.65 -98.72 19.75
C THR A 357 106.61 -99.99 20.60
N GLU A 358 105.54 -100.78 20.52
CA GLU A 358 105.43 -102.07 21.20
C GLU A 358 106.52 -103.05 20.74
N ASN A 359 106.81 -103.11 19.42
CA ASN A 359 107.90 -103.92 18.91
C ASN A 359 109.28 -103.44 19.42
N THR A 360 109.50 -102.12 19.54
CA THR A 360 110.75 -101.60 20.13
C THR A 360 110.82 -101.82 21.64
N GLU A 361 109.70 -101.70 22.36
CA GLU A 361 109.62 -101.97 23.80
C GLU A 361 109.86 -103.44 24.09
N ALA A 362 109.31 -104.36 23.30
CA ALA A 362 109.59 -105.80 23.41
C ALA A 362 111.09 -106.10 23.22
N PHE A 363 111.72 -105.46 22.23
CA PHE A 363 113.18 -105.57 22.00
C PHE A 363 113.99 -105.03 23.21
N PHE A 364 113.63 -103.87 23.74
CA PHE A 364 114.32 -103.29 24.90
C PHE A 364 114.08 -104.08 26.18
N GLU A 365 112.89 -104.65 26.39
CA GLU A 365 112.57 -105.44 27.59
C GLU A 365 113.30 -106.79 27.58
N GLU A 366 113.49 -107.40 26.41
CA GLU A 366 114.35 -108.56 26.23
C GLU A 366 115.82 -108.22 26.57
N GLN A 367 116.32 -107.06 26.10
CA GLN A 367 117.66 -106.55 26.43
C GLN A 367 117.82 -106.25 27.93
N LYS A 368 116.79 -105.69 28.56
CA LYS A 368 116.73 -105.37 29.99
C LYS A 368 116.71 -106.64 30.84
N SER A 369 116.01 -107.69 30.42
CA SER A 369 115.99 -108.99 31.12
C SER A 369 117.37 -109.65 31.20
N VAL A 370 118.21 -109.45 30.16
CA VAL A 370 119.59 -109.92 30.12
C VAL A 370 120.46 -109.09 31.07
N MET A 371 120.29 -107.77 31.07
CA MET A 371 120.98 -106.86 31.98
C MET A 371 120.58 -107.05 33.46
N GLN A 372 119.32 -107.37 33.75
CA GLN A 372 118.79 -107.61 35.10
C GLN A 372 119.39 -108.87 35.75
N ARG A 373 119.70 -109.89 34.93
CA ARG A 373 120.43 -111.10 35.37
C ARG A 373 121.88 -110.78 35.75
N GLU A 374 122.53 -109.86 35.03
CA GLU A 374 123.88 -109.36 35.34
C GLU A 374 123.89 -108.48 36.61
N ILE A 375 122.88 -107.61 36.79
CA ILE A 375 122.71 -106.76 37.98
C ILE A 375 122.46 -107.59 39.24
N SER A 376 121.67 -108.67 39.15
CA SER A 376 121.42 -109.57 40.28
C SER A 376 122.69 -110.28 40.77
N ARG A 377 123.69 -110.46 39.89
CA ARG A 377 125.02 -110.99 40.24
C ARG A 377 125.82 -109.96 41.04
N LEU A 378 125.83 -108.70 40.60
CA LEU A 378 126.55 -107.59 41.25
C LEU A 378 125.88 -107.10 42.55
N GLN A 379 124.56 -107.23 42.69
CA GLN A 379 123.83 -106.82 43.91
C GLN A 379 124.12 -107.73 45.12
N LYS A 380 124.47 -109.00 44.92
CA LYS A 380 124.93 -109.87 46.02
C LYS A 380 126.27 -109.43 46.59
N GLU A 381 127.12 -108.79 45.79
CA GLU A 381 128.42 -108.26 46.22
C GLU A 381 128.28 -106.91 46.94
N LEU A 382 127.30 -106.06 46.57
CA LEU A 382 127.04 -104.77 47.23
C LEU A 382 126.25 -104.85 48.55
N PHE A 383 125.43 -105.88 48.75
CA PHE A 383 124.62 -106.01 49.98
C PHE A 383 125.51 -106.26 51.22
N ALA A 384 126.63 -106.97 51.06
CA ALA A 384 127.61 -107.18 52.13
C ALA A 384 128.33 -105.89 52.57
N LEU A 385 128.35 -104.84 51.74
CA LEU A 385 129.04 -103.58 52.01
C LEU A 385 128.13 -102.48 52.63
N LYS A 386 126.79 -102.61 52.54
CA LYS A 386 125.84 -101.56 52.97
C LYS A 386 125.26 -101.72 54.37
N GLU A 387 125.28 -102.90 54.97
CA GLU A 387 124.85 -103.10 56.37
C GLU A 387 125.71 -102.30 57.37
N ALA A 388 126.93 -101.93 57.00
CA ALA A 388 127.86 -101.18 57.85
C ALA A 388 127.57 -99.65 57.94
N ALA A 389 126.71 -99.05 57.09
CA ALA A 389 126.59 -97.59 56.96
C ALA A 389 125.26 -96.98 57.46
N ALA A 390 124.25 -97.78 57.80
CA ALA A 390 122.88 -97.29 58.06
C ALA A 390 122.61 -96.77 59.49
N THR A 391 123.56 -96.88 60.42
CA THR A 391 123.35 -96.53 61.84
C THR A 391 123.55 -95.04 62.17
N GLU A 392 124.06 -94.20 61.27
CA GLU A 392 124.48 -92.82 61.60
C GLU A 392 123.45 -91.70 61.33
N LYS A 393 122.43 -91.85 60.47
CA LYS A 393 121.70 -90.70 59.88
C LYS A 393 120.35 -90.31 60.51
N ALA A 394 119.89 -90.97 61.57
CA ALA A 394 118.52 -90.82 62.09
C ALA A 394 118.23 -89.54 62.92
N THR A 395 119.20 -88.64 63.16
CA THR A 395 119.08 -87.58 64.20
C THR A 395 118.82 -86.15 63.71
N PHE A 396 118.66 -85.87 62.41
CA PHE A 396 118.67 -84.48 61.87
C PHE A 396 117.29 -83.81 61.68
N HIS A 397 116.18 -84.54 61.56
CA HIS A 397 114.95 -84.01 60.96
C HIS A 397 113.96 -83.23 61.86
N ASP A 398 114.22 -83.04 63.16
CA ASP A 398 113.21 -82.54 64.12
C ASP A 398 113.07 -81.00 64.26
N ALA A 399 113.83 -80.17 63.54
CA ALA A 399 114.03 -78.75 63.92
C ALA A 399 113.16 -77.65 63.23
N VAL A 400 112.59 -77.83 62.03
CA VAL A 400 112.22 -76.66 61.17
C VAL A 400 110.71 -76.28 61.13
N ALA A 401 109.80 -77.06 61.70
CA ALA A 401 108.34 -76.85 61.58
C ALA A 401 107.72 -75.57 62.22
N ARG A 402 108.48 -74.57 62.68
CA ARG A 402 107.99 -73.45 63.53
C ARG A 402 107.69 -72.09 62.84
N GLU A 403 108.04 -71.83 61.57
CA GLU A 403 107.94 -70.46 60.99
C GLU A 403 106.60 -70.07 60.34
N VAL A 404 105.70 -70.99 60.03
CA VAL A 404 104.56 -70.73 59.11
C VAL A 404 103.41 -69.86 59.69
N ALA A 405 103.37 -69.57 61.00
CA ALA A 405 102.20 -68.95 61.65
C ALA A 405 102.09 -67.40 61.59
N GLY A 406 103.08 -66.65 61.09
CA GLY A 406 103.17 -65.19 61.29
C GLY A 406 102.45 -64.25 60.31
N ILE A 407 102.16 -64.64 59.06
CA ILE A 407 101.89 -63.66 57.99
C ILE A 407 100.40 -63.31 57.79
N THR A 408 99.46 -64.12 58.28
CA THR A 408 98.02 -64.01 57.98
C THR A 408 97.31 -62.77 58.57
N ALA A 409 97.91 -62.02 59.50
CA ALA A 409 97.23 -60.93 60.24
C ALA A 409 97.15 -59.56 59.52
N ASN A 410 97.92 -59.29 58.47
CA ASN A 410 98.04 -57.94 57.90
C ASN A 410 96.89 -57.51 56.95
N SER A 411 96.12 -58.45 56.41
CA SER A 411 95.19 -58.16 55.30
C SER A 411 93.86 -57.47 55.71
N ASN A 412 93.46 -57.52 56.99
CA ASN A 412 92.09 -57.12 57.38
C ASN A 412 91.91 -55.63 57.72
N ARG A 413 92.96 -54.81 57.72
CA ARG A 413 92.91 -53.40 58.21
C ARG A 413 92.49 -52.36 57.16
N ILE A 414 92.60 -52.66 55.86
CA ILE A 414 92.43 -51.68 54.76
C ILE A 414 90.96 -51.44 54.37
N VAL A 415 90.05 -52.38 54.68
CA VAL A 415 88.65 -52.33 54.20
C VAL A 415 87.75 -51.39 55.03
N SER A 416 88.17 -50.96 56.24
CA SER A 416 87.33 -50.17 57.15
C SER A 416 87.26 -48.67 56.81
N ASP A 417 88.30 -48.08 56.20
CA ASP A 417 88.43 -46.60 56.08
C ASP A 417 87.65 -45.99 54.89
N LEU A 418 87.23 -46.78 53.90
CA LEU A 418 86.55 -46.27 52.70
C LEU A 418 85.04 -46.03 52.87
N LYS A 419 84.43 -46.48 53.98
CA LYS A 419 82.97 -46.43 54.18
C LYS A 419 82.48 -45.14 54.86
N GLU A 420 83.36 -44.39 55.50
CA GLU A 420 83.03 -43.21 56.32
C GLU A 420 82.97 -41.89 55.53
N GLN A 421 83.67 -41.79 54.39
CA GLN A 421 83.71 -40.56 53.56
C GLN A 421 82.44 -40.31 52.72
N LEU A 422 81.62 -41.33 52.43
CA LEU A 422 80.46 -41.18 51.53
C LEU A 422 79.20 -40.61 52.21
N MET A 423 79.07 -40.72 53.55
CA MET A 423 77.88 -40.26 54.28
C MET A 423 77.87 -38.75 54.60
N TRP A 424 79.01 -38.06 54.52
CA TRP A 424 79.11 -36.64 54.89
C TRP A 424 78.62 -35.68 53.78
N GLU A 425 78.76 -36.03 52.50
CA GLU A 425 78.39 -35.14 51.38
C GLU A 425 76.89 -35.05 51.08
N PHE A 426 76.10 -36.09 51.41
CA PHE A 426 74.65 -36.09 51.16
C PHE A 426 73.87 -35.14 52.09
N SER A 427 74.37 -34.90 53.31
CA SER A 427 73.70 -34.09 54.34
C SER A 427 73.73 -32.57 54.06
N GLN A 428 74.69 -32.08 53.26
CA GLN A 428 74.83 -30.65 52.99
C GLN A 428 73.95 -30.13 51.84
N ARG A 429 73.65 -30.93 50.82
CA ARG A 429 72.84 -30.49 49.66
C ARG A 429 71.34 -30.30 49.95
N GLU A 430 70.82 -30.94 51.00
CA GLU A 430 69.38 -30.88 51.34
C GLU A 430 68.99 -29.64 52.19
N LYS A 431 69.97 -28.92 52.76
CA LYS A 431 69.76 -27.70 53.56
C LYS A 431 69.66 -26.42 52.71
N GLU A 432 70.29 -26.36 51.54
CA GLU A 432 70.30 -25.15 50.69
C GLU A 432 69.03 -24.97 49.84
N THR A 433 68.34 -26.04 49.46
CA THR A 433 67.13 -25.98 48.63
C THR A 433 65.85 -25.60 49.40
N ARG A 434 65.80 -25.79 50.72
CA ARG A 434 64.66 -25.40 51.58
C ARG A 434 64.63 -23.90 51.91
N ALA A 435 65.75 -23.18 51.79
CA ALA A 435 65.85 -21.74 52.12
C ALA A 435 65.39 -20.81 50.98
N GLN A 436 65.52 -21.22 49.71
CA GLN A 436 65.16 -20.39 48.55
C GLN A 436 63.65 -20.36 48.24
N ASN A 437 62.89 -21.39 48.64
CA ASN A 437 61.44 -21.48 48.37
C ASN A 437 60.57 -20.66 49.34
N ALA A 438 61.09 -20.29 50.52
CA ALA A 438 60.36 -19.51 51.53
C ALA A 438 60.36 -17.99 51.29
N GLN A 439 61.32 -17.46 50.52
CA GLN A 439 61.45 -16.01 50.26
C GLN A 439 60.63 -15.52 49.04
N TYR A 440 60.23 -16.42 48.14
CA TYR A 440 59.45 -16.08 46.94
C TYR A 440 57.95 -15.90 47.19
N LEU A 441 57.38 -16.55 48.22
CA LEU A 441 55.94 -16.48 48.53
C LEU A 441 55.54 -15.27 49.40
N ALA A 442 56.46 -14.70 50.19
CA ALA A 442 56.17 -13.55 51.07
C ALA A 442 56.12 -12.19 50.32
N ALA A 443 56.80 -12.05 49.19
CA ALA A 443 56.87 -10.79 48.44
C ALA A 443 55.61 -10.48 47.58
N LYS A 444 54.77 -11.49 47.29
CA LYS A 444 53.54 -11.33 46.49
C LYS A 444 52.31 -10.96 47.31
N GLU A 445 52.34 -11.10 48.63
CA GLU A 445 51.20 -10.85 49.53
C GLU A 445 51.11 -9.38 50.02
N GLU A 446 52.22 -8.62 50.06
CA GLU A 446 52.24 -7.19 50.44
C GLU A 446 51.82 -6.22 49.31
N GLU A 447 51.85 -6.66 48.05
CA GLU A 447 51.51 -5.83 46.88
C GLU A 447 49.99 -5.62 46.71
N LEU A 448 49.17 -6.52 47.27
CA LEU A 448 47.70 -6.50 47.15
C LEU A 448 46.98 -5.73 48.27
N ARG A 449 47.61 -5.49 49.44
CA ARG A 449 46.99 -4.73 50.56
C ARG A 449 47.03 -3.20 50.39
N ARG A 450 48.02 -2.63 49.69
CA ARG A 450 48.15 -1.15 49.51
C ARG A 450 47.17 -0.51 48.51
N LYS A 451 46.49 -1.30 47.66
CA LYS A 451 45.59 -0.75 46.61
C LYS A 451 44.15 -0.48 47.08
N TYR A 452 43.72 -1.04 48.21
CA TYR A 452 42.33 -0.89 48.70
C TYR A 452 42.13 0.22 49.76
N GLU A 453 43.18 0.83 50.29
CA GLU A 453 43.07 1.93 51.29
C GLU A 453 42.97 3.34 50.65
N ALA A 454 43.40 3.52 49.40
CA ALA A 454 43.43 4.83 48.73
C ALA A 454 42.07 5.30 48.16
N GLU A 455 41.07 4.42 47.98
CA GLU A 455 39.78 4.78 47.35
C GLU A 455 38.70 5.22 48.37
N ARG A 456 38.91 5.08 49.67
CA ARG A 456 37.91 5.40 50.71
C ARG A 456 37.94 6.86 51.19
N ASP A 457 39.09 7.53 51.16
CA ASP A 457 39.26 8.85 51.80
C ASP A 457 38.97 10.05 50.87
N ALA A 458 38.73 9.83 49.57
CA ALA A 458 38.40 10.89 48.61
C ALA A 458 36.91 11.32 48.63
N ALA A 459 36.00 10.52 49.19
CA ALA A 459 34.55 10.77 49.13
C ALA A 459 33.99 11.65 50.26
N VAL A 460 34.73 11.86 51.38
CA VAL A 460 34.22 12.53 52.60
C VAL A 460 34.44 14.06 52.59
N ALA A 461 35.38 14.60 51.81
CA ALA A 461 35.74 16.03 51.83
C ALA A 461 34.76 16.96 51.08
N ALA A 462 33.92 16.45 50.16
CA ALA A 462 33.08 17.29 49.29
C ALA A 462 31.74 17.74 49.92
N ALA A 463 31.34 17.19 51.07
CA ALA A 463 30.03 17.47 51.68
C ALA A 463 30.00 18.68 52.64
N THR A 464 31.13 19.05 53.24
CA THR A 464 31.17 20.03 54.35
C THR A 464 31.14 21.50 53.88
N GLN A 465 31.50 21.80 52.62
CA GLN A 465 31.67 23.18 52.14
C GLN A 465 30.36 23.90 51.73
N ARG A 466 29.21 23.21 51.65
CA ARG A 466 27.94 23.81 51.18
C ARG A 466 27.06 24.43 52.29
N LEU A 467 27.33 24.17 53.56
CA LEU A 467 26.45 24.60 54.67
C LEU A 467 26.79 25.98 55.27
N GLU A 468 27.96 26.57 54.99
CA GLU A 468 28.41 27.81 55.65
C GLU A 468 27.96 29.11 54.94
N GLN A 469 27.47 29.06 53.69
CA GLN A 469 27.17 30.26 52.90
C GLN A 469 25.74 30.84 53.10
N GLU A 470 24.79 30.09 53.66
CA GLU A 470 23.40 30.56 53.82
C GLU A 470 23.17 31.45 55.05
N HIS A 471 24.06 31.42 56.05
CA HIS A 471 23.79 32.05 57.35
C HIS A 471 24.06 33.58 57.44
N ILE A 472 24.69 34.21 56.42
CA ILE A 472 25.16 35.61 56.51
C ILE A 472 24.18 36.66 55.94
N LYS A 473 23.19 36.27 55.10
CA LYS A 473 22.32 37.23 54.39
C LYS A 473 21.17 37.84 55.21
N SER A 474 20.84 37.33 56.39
CA SER A 474 19.56 37.65 57.05
C SER A 474 19.57 38.85 58.01
N LEU A 475 20.69 39.56 58.24
CA LEU A 475 20.85 40.39 59.45
C LEU A 475 20.89 41.92 59.27
N THR A 476 20.65 42.51 58.09
CA THR A 476 20.95 43.95 57.84
C THR A 476 19.74 44.89 57.61
N GLU A 477 18.48 44.43 57.62
CA GLU A 477 17.37 45.21 57.03
C GLU A 477 16.48 46.08 57.96
N SER A 478 16.71 46.22 59.27
CA SER A 478 15.62 46.64 60.20
C SER A 478 15.53 48.10 60.73
N TYR A 479 16.45 49.04 60.48
CA TYR A 479 16.56 50.25 61.36
C TYR A 479 16.06 51.65 60.84
N ASN A 480 15.43 51.83 59.67
CA ASN A 480 15.26 53.18 59.04
C ASN A 480 13.84 53.85 58.97
N ASN A 481 12.81 53.47 59.74
CA ASN A 481 11.40 53.74 59.34
C ASN A 481 10.61 54.96 59.88
N ASP A 482 11.06 55.74 60.89
CA ASP A 482 10.12 56.65 61.60
C ASP A 482 9.94 58.10 61.08
N GLY A 483 10.92 58.69 60.38
CA GLY A 483 10.80 60.07 59.85
C GLY A 483 9.80 60.21 58.69
N VAL A 484 9.48 59.09 58.05
CA VAL A 484 8.63 58.96 56.86
C VAL A 484 7.15 59.24 57.18
N LEU A 485 6.73 59.13 58.44
CA LEU A 485 5.31 59.08 58.78
C LEU A 485 4.57 60.43 58.74
N ARG A 486 5.27 61.57 58.86
CA ARG A 486 4.62 62.89 58.93
C ARG A 486 4.40 63.56 57.57
N ASP A 487 5.38 63.53 56.67
CA ASP A 487 5.19 63.98 55.27
C ASP A 487 4.11 63.16 54.56
N ARG A 488 3.95 61.91 54.99
CA ARG A 488 2.89 61.00 54.54
C ARG A 488 1.50 61.58 54.74
N PHE A 489 1.18 62.25 55.86
CA PHE A 489 -0.18 62.74 56.10
C PHE A 489 -0.59 63.93 55.21
N ALA A 490 0.31 64.88 54.97
CA ALA A 490 0.01 66.03 54.10
C ALA A 490 -0.04 65.62 52.62
N GLN A 491 0.79 64.65 52.24
CA GLN A 491 0.72 63.97 50.96
C GLN A 491 -0.64 63.26 50.80
N MET A 492 -1.10 62.53 51.82
CA MET A 492 -2.38 61.81 51.81
C MET A 492 -3.60 62.72 51.58
N SER A 493 -3.62 63.96 52.10
CA SER A 493 -4.77 64.86 51.88
C SER A 493 -4.86 65.41 50.45
N ARG A 494 -3.72 65.76 49.83
CA ARG A 494 -3.69 66.18 48.42
C ARG A 494 -3.94 65.00 47.49
N GLU A 495 -3.44 63.82 47.86
CA GLU A 495 -3.76 62.58 47.19
C GLU A 495 -5.24 62.25 47.31
N SER A 496 -5.89 62.47 48.45
CA SER A 496 -7.33 62.26 48.62
C SER A 496 -8.18 63.11 47.67
N GLU A 497 -7.86 64.41 47.53
CA GLU A 497 -8.59 65.29 46.60
C GLU A 497 -8.28 64.96 45.13
N ARG A 498 -7.03 64.63 44.80
CA ARG A 498 -6.66 64.12 43.48
C ARG A 498 -7.43 62.84 43.15
N LEU A 499 -7.49 61.91 44.10
CA LEU A 499 -8.21 60.64 43.98
C LEU A 499 -9.72 60.86 43.85
N ARG A 500 -10.28 61.92 44.43
CA ARG A 500 -11.70 62.27 44.27
C ARG A 500 -12.01 62.74 42.85
N VAL A 501 -11.23 63.68 42.32
CA VAL A 501 -11.39 64.14 40.92
C VAL A 501 -11.11 63.01 39.94
N GLU A 502 -10.12 62.17 40.23
CA GLU A 502 -9.82 60.97 39.47
C GLU A 502 -10.98 59.96 39.53
N ALA A 503 -11.62 59.76 40.69
CA ALA A 503 -12.79 58.91 40.82
C ALA A 503 -14.00 59.45 40.05
N GLU A 504 -14.24 60.77 40.05
CA GLU A 504 -15.32 61.40 39.27
C GLU A 504 -15.05 61.28 37.75
N LEU A 505 -13.80 61.49 37.31
CA LEU A 505 -13.41 61.27 35.91
C LEU A 505 -13.55 59.81 35.51
N LEU A 506 -13.12 58.87 36.36
CA LEU A 506 -13.26 57.43 36.14
C LEU A 506 -14.73 57.02 36.11
N GLN A 507 -15.59 57.65 36.92
CA GLN A 507 -17.03 57.39 36.92
C GLN A 507 -17.69 57.84 35.61
N GLU A 508 -17.31 59.00 35.08
CA GLU A 508 -17.82 59.48 33.79
C GLU A 508 -17.25 58.67 32.62
N GLN A 509 -15.98 58.27 32.69
CA GLN A 509 -15.37 57.32 31.74
C GLN A 509 -16.07 55.97 31.77
N LEU A 510 -16.39 55.44 32.95
CA LEU A 510 -17.14 54.20 33.12
C LEU A 510 -18.54 54.33 32.53
N LYS A 511 -19.23 55.44 32.76
CA LYS A 511 -20.55 55.71 32.20
C LYS A 511 -20.51 55.78 30.66
N SER A 512 -19.55 56.51 30.10
CA SER A 512 -19.33 56.57 28.65
C SER A 512 -18.99 55.20 28.07
N ALA A 513 -18.17 54.41 28.77
CA ALA A 513 -17.84 53.05 28.38
C ALA A 513 -19.06 52.12 28.44
N LEU A 514 -19.92 52.25 29.46
CA LEU A 514 -21.18 51.51 29.56
C LEU A 514 -22.14 51.88 28.42
N ASP A 515 -22.28 53.16 28.08
CA ASP A 515 -23.11 53.59 26.95
C ASP A 515 -22.55 53.08 25.60
N ALA A 516 -21.22 53.11 25.44
CA ALA A 516 -20.56 52.53 24.27
C ALA A 516 -20.76 51.00 24.19
N MET A 517 -20.67 50.31 25.34
CA MET A 517 -20.94 48.87 25.45
C MET A 517 -22.41 48.57 25.10
N ASN A 518 -23.36 49.35 25.59
CA ASN A 518 -24.78 49.17 25.26
C ASN A 518 -25.06 49.36 23.76
N ARG A 519 -24.46 50.36 23.11
CA ARG A 519 -24.56 50.53 21.65
C ARG A 519 -23.96 49.34 20.89
N LYS A 520 -22.85 48.79 21.39
CA LYS A 520 -22.23 47.59 20.83
C LYS A 520 -23.07 46.35 21.05
N GLU A 521 -23.72 46.22 22.19
CA GLU A 521 -24.67 45.13 22.46
C GLU A 521 -25.87 45.20 21.51
N GLU A 522 -26.45 46.38 21.30
CA GLU A 522 -27.51 46.58 20.30
C GLU A 522 -27.05 46.25 18.87
N GLU A 523 -25.83 46.64 18.50
CA GLU A 523 -25.24 46.31 17.21
C GLU A 523 -25.04 44.79 17.07
N ILE A 524 -24.56 44.12 18.12
CA ILE A 524 -24.43 42.66 18.17
C ILE A 524 -25.79 41.99 18.01
N VAL A 525 -26.84 42.48 18.68
CA VAL A 525 -28.20 41.94 18.54
C VAL A 525 -28.70 42.09 17.10
N ARG A 526 -28.56 43.27 16.48
CA ARG A 526 -28.93 43.47 15.07
C ARG A 526 -28.15 42.56 14.11
N LEU A 527 -26.86 42.36 14.38
CA LEU A 527 -26.02 41.46 13.59
C LEU A 527 -26.42 39.99 13.78
N ARG A 528 -26.83 39.58 15.00
CA ARG A 528 -27.38 38.25 15.26
C ARG A 528 -28.68 38.02 14.51
N GLU A 529 -29.63 38.96 14.56
CA GLU A 529 -30.89 38.86 13.82
C GLU A 529 -30.65 38.79 12.29
N ALA A 530 -29.72 39.60 11.76
CA ALA A 530 -29.33 39.54 10.36
C ALA A 530 -28.69 38.17 10.01
N ALA A 531 -27.83 37.65 10.89
CA ALA A 531 -27.20 36.34 10.72
C ALA A 531 -28.26 35.21 10.73
N GLU A 532 -29.22 35.24 11.64
CA GLU A 532 -30.33 34.28 11.71
C GLU A 532 -31.18 34.31 10.44
N LEU A 533 -31.49 35.49 9.90
CA LEU A 533 -32.20 35.61 8.62
C LEU A 533 -31.38 35.05 7.45
N THR A 534 -30.07 35.26 7.44
CA THR A 534 -29.20 34.65 6.42
C THR A 534 -29.13 33.14 6.57
N GLU A 535 -29.05 32.62 7.79
CA GLU A 535 -29.03 31.18 8.08
C GLU A 535 -30.35 30.52 7.66
N GLN A 536 -31.49 31.16 7.92
CA GLN A 536 -32.80 30.68 7.44
C GLN A 536 -32.87 30.64 5.90
N ARG A 537 -32.32 31.64 5.21
CA ARG A 537 -32.26 31.66 3.74
C ARG A 537 -31.34 30.56 3.22
N VAL A 538 -30.19 30.34 3.85
CA VAL A 538 -29.26 29.27 3.50
C VAL A 538 -29.94 27.91 3.70
N LYS A 539 -30.57 27.66 4.85
CA LYS A 539 -31.35 26.43 5.10
C LYS A 539 -32.44 26.20 4.06
N ALA A 540 -33.20 27.23 3.70
CA ALA A 540 -34.23 27.11 2.66
C ALA A 540 -33.66 26.76 1.28
N ILE A 541 -32.46 27.27 0.94
CA ILE A 541 -31.75 26.91 -0.29
C ILE A 541 -31.23 25.47 -0.20
N GLU A 542 -30.64 25.08 0.93
CA GLU A 542 -30.15 23.73 1.17
C GLU A 542 -31.26 22.68 1.08
N ASP A 543 -32.41 22.93 1.70
CA ASP A 543 -33.57 22.04 1.65
C ASP A 543 -34.14 21.93 0.23
N ARG A 544 -34.15 23.02 -0.52
CA ARG A 544 -34.55 22.98 -1.94
C ARG A 544 -33.57 22.16 -2.77
N ILE A 545 -32.26 22.36 -2.61
CA ILE A 545 -31.23 21.59 -3.31
C ILE A 545 -31.33 20.11 -2.93
N ARG A 546 -31.53 19.81 -1.64
CA ARG A 546 -31.74 18.45 -1.14
C ARG A 546 -32.94 17.78 -1.81
N GLY A 547 -34.08 18.46 -1.88
CA GLY A 547 -35.27 17.95 -2.58
C GLY A 547 -35.06 17.75 -4.09
N GLU A 548 -34.36 18.67 -4.76
CA GLU A 548 -33.98 18.51 -6.18
C GLU A 548 -33.02 17.33 -6.39
N CYS A 549 -32.10 17.06 -5.46
CA CYS A 549 -31.22 15.90 -5.49
C CYS A 549 -31.98 14.60 -5.23
N GLU A 550 -32.86 14.55 -4.22
CA GLU A 550 -33.69 13.38 -3.90
C GLU A 550 -34.60 13.00 -5.08
N THR A 551 -35.24 13.97 -5.72
CA THR A 551 -36.07 13.73 -6.90
C THR A 551 -35.25 13.20 -8.08
N ARG A 552 -34.05 13.75 -8.34
CA ARG A 552 -33.13 13.23 -9.37
C ARG A 552 -32.67 11.81 -9.06
N LEU A 553 -32.31 11.52 -7.81
CA LEU A 553 -31.93 10.19 -7.36
C LEU A 553 -33.08 9.20 -7.54
N HIS A 554 -34.31 9.60 -7.20
CA HIS A 554 -35.48 8.75 -7.38
C HIS A 554 -35.75 8.46 -8.86
N VAL A 555 -35.64 9.46 -9.75
CA VAL A 555 -35.76 9.25 -11.20
C VAL A 555 -34.71 8.28 -11.69
N LEU A 556 -33.44 8.47 -11.31
CA LEU A 556 -32.36 7.55 -11.70
C LEU A 556 -32.60 6.12 -11.18
N ASP A 557 -33.02 5.96 -9.92
CA ASP A 557 -33.34 4.66 -9.34
C ASP A 557 -34.49 3.97 -10.12
N THR A 558 -35.56 4.70 -10.45
CA THR A 558 -36.64 4.12 -11.27
C THR A 558 -36.18 3.74 -12.69
N GLU A 559 -35.27 4.50 -13.29
CA GLU A 559 -34.67 4.15 -14.58
C GLU A 559 -33.78 2.91 -14.50
N TRP A 560 -32.98 2.79 -13.43
CA TRP A 560 -32.15 1.62 -13.15
C TRP A 560 -33.00 0.38 -12.92
N GLN A 561 -34.03 0.46 -12.10
CA GLN A 561 -34.98 -0.62 -11.89
C GLN A 561 -35.68 -1.03 -13.19
N ARG A 562 -36.05 -0.07 -14.04
CA ARG A 562 -36.65 -0.35 -15.36
C ARG A 562 -35.67 -1.09 -16.27
N LYS A 563 -34.40 -0.66 -16.33
CA LYS A 563 -33.36 -1.34 -17.11
C LYS A 563 -33.09 -2.74 -16.57
N LEU A 564 -33.03 -2.91 -15.25
CA LEU A 564 -32.83 -4.21 -14.62
C LEU A 564 -33.95 -5.18 -15.02
N ARG A 565 -35.22 -4.76 -14.91
CA ARG A 565 -36.36 -5.56 -15.36
C ARG A 565 -36.29 -5.90 -16.86
N GLN A 566 -35.83 -4.96 -17.70
CA GLN A 566 -35.63 -5.24 -19.14
C GLN A 566 -34.53 -6.29 -19.38
N PHE A 567 -33.44 -6.25 -18.61
CA PHE A 567 -32.40 -7.27 -18.68
C PHE A 567 -32.90 -8.63 -18.19
N GLU A 568 -33.66 -8.66 -17.09
CA GLU A 568 -34.28 -9.89 -16.56
C GLU A 568 -35.23 -10.51 -17.59
N ILE A 569 -36.11 -9.71 -18.20
CA ILE A 569 -37.03 -10.18 -19.25
C ILE A 569 -36.25 -10.76 -20.44
N ARG A 570 -35.26 -10.02 -20.97
CA ARG A 570 -34.43 -10.50 -22.08
C ARG A 570 -33.68 -11.78 -21.73
N HIS A 571 -33.14 -11.86 -20.52
CA HIS A 571 -32.43 -13.06 -20.08
C HIS A 571 -33.37 -14.26 -19.95
N VAL A 572 -34.58 -14.07 -19.43
CA VAL A 572 -35.62 -15.11 -19.39
C VAL A 572 -36.02 -15.54 -20.80
N GLU A 573 -36.18 -14.61 -21.74
CA GLU A 573 -36.46 -14.90 -23.15
C GLU A 573 -35.33 -15.70 -23.81
N GLU A 574 -34.07 -15.28 -23.61
CA GLU A 574 -32.88 -15.97 -24.14
C GLU A 574 -32.73 -17.37 -23.54
N VAL A 575 -32.85 -17.52 -22.22
CA VAL A 575 -32.79 -18.82 -21.54
C VAL A 575 -33.95 -19.71 -21.98
N GLY A 576 -35.16 -19.15 -22.12
CA GLY A 576 -36.31 -19.88 -22.66
C GLY A 576 -36.10 -20.35 -24.10
N GLY A 577 -35.50 -19.50 -24.95
CA GLY A 577 -35.10 -19.85 -26.32
C GLY A 577 -34.08 -20.99 -26.34
N MET A 578 -33.03 -20.89 -25.53
CA MET A 578 -32.00 -21.93 -25.40
C MET A 578 -32.57 -23.24 -24.84
N GLN A 579 -33.49 -23.18 -23.87
CA GLN A 579 -34.20 -24.36 -23.36
C GLN A 579 -35.03 -25.02 -24.46
N HIS A 580 -35.75 -24.23 -25.25
CA HIS A 580 -36.53 -24.76 -26.36
C HIS A 580 -35.65 -25.41 -27.45
N GLU A 581 -34.49 -24.82 -27.76
CA GLU A 581 -33.50 -25.41 -28.67
C GLU A 581 -32.91 -26.71 -28.11
N LEU A 582 -32.61 -26.75 -26.81
CA LEU A 582 -32.14 -27.95 -26.12
C LEU A 582 -33.19 -29.07 -26.15
N GLU A 583 -34.45 -28.75 -25.86
CA GLU A 583 -35.57 -29.69 -25.93
C GLU A 583 -35.72 -30.24 -27.35
N LYS A 584 -35.68 -29.36 -28.35
CA LYS A 584 -35.74 -29.75 -29.76
C LYS A 584 -34.58 -30.69 -30.14
N ALA A 585 -33.35 -30.33 -29.78
CA ALA A 585 -32.16 -31.15 -30.04
C ALA A 585 -32.23 -32.50 -29.30
N THR A 586 -32.81 -32.52 -28.09
CA THR A 586 -33.01 -33.76 -27.32
C THR A 586 -34.01 -34.68 -28.00
N ILE A 587 -35.13 -34.14 -28.49
CA ILE A 587 -36.13 -34.90 -29.27
C ILE A 587 -35.50 -35.45 -30.56
N GLU A 588 -34.73 -34.65 -31.28
CA GLU A 588 -34.02 -35.07 -32.50
C GLU A 588 -32.98 -36.18 -32.21
N LEU A 589 -32.25 -36.06 -31.10
CA LEU A 589 -31.29 -37.07 -30.66
C LEU A 589 -31.98 -38.38 -30.27
N GLU A 590 -33.10 -38.32 -29.55
CA GLU A 590 -33.90 -39.51 -29.20
C GLU A 590 -34.46 -40.17 -30.46
N ALA A 591 -34.96 -39.39 -31.42
CA ALA A 591 -35.41 -39.90 -32.70
C ALA A 591 -34.27 -40.62 -33.46
N ALA A 592 -33.07 -40.03 -33.50
CA ALA A 592 -31.90 -40.64 -34.12
C ALA A 592 -31.44 -41.93 -33.41
N LYS A 593 -31.45 -41.95 -32.07
CA LYS A 593 -31.14 -43.16 -31.28
C LYS A 593 -32.15 -44.27 -31.56
N ASN A 594 -33.44 -43.94 -31.62
CA ASN A 594 -34.49 -44.91 -31.93
C ASN A 594 -34.34 -45.46 -33.36
N ALA A 595 -33.99 -44.62 -34.33
CA ALA A 595 -33.71 -45.04 -35.70
C ALA A 595 -32.50 -45.99 -35.77
N ALA A 596 -31.40 -45.65 -35.11
CA ALA A 596 -30.20 -46.50 -35.04
C ALA A 596 -30.47 -47.84 -34.34
N ALA A 597 -31.25 -47.85 -33.25
CA ALA A 597 -31.63 -49.07 -32.56
C ALA A 597 -32.51 -50.00 -33.43
N LEU A 598 -33.42 -49.42 -34.24
CA LEU A 598 -34.20 -50.18 -35.23
C LEU A 598 -33.30 -50.76 -36.32
N GLU A 599 -32.33 -49.99 -36.83
CA GLU A 599 -31.37 -50.46 -37.82
C GLU A 599 -30.49 -51.60 -37.27
N GLN A 600 -30.00 -51.47 -36.04
CA GLN A 600 -29.24 -52.52 -35.37
C GLN A 600 -30.06 -53.81 -35.23
N ARG A 601 -31.31 -53.72 -34.76
CA ARG A 601 -32.22 -54.89 -34.69
C ARG A 601 -32.43 -55.53 -36.06
N ASN A 602 -32.58 -54.73 -37.11
CA ASN A 602 -32.71 -55.25 -38.47
C ASN A 602 -31.43 -55.98 -38.94
N ILE A 603 -30.25 -55.46 -38.61
CA ILE A 603 -28.97 -56.12 -38.90
C ILE A 603 -28.84 -57.42 -38.13
N GLU A 604 -29.16 -57.42 -36.82
CA GLU A 604 -29.13 -58.62 -35.98
C GLU A 604 -30.11 -59.69 -36.48
N GLN A 605 -31.33 -59.29 -36.90
CA GLN A 605 -32.30 -60.20 -37.50
C GLN A 605 -31.78 -60.81 -38.81
N LYS A 606 -31.18 -60.00 -39.69
CA LYS A 606 -30.55 -60.49 -40.93
C LYS A 606 -29.40 -61.46 -40.63
N HIS A 607 -28.53 -61.11 -39.69
CA HIS A 607 -27.42 -61.95 -39.29
C HIS A 607 -27.89 -63.28 -38.69
N ASN A 608 -28.90 -63.27 -37.82
CA ASN A 608 -29.48 -64.48 -37.27
C ASN A 608 -30.13 -65.35 -38.35
N ALA A 609 -30.81 -64.75 -39.32
CA ALA A 609 -31.35 -65.48 -40.48
C ALA A 609 -30.24 -66.13 -41.32
N GLU A 610 -29.13 -65.43 -41.57
CA GLU A 610 -27.96 -65.97 -42.26
C GLU A 610 -27.28 -67.10 -41.48
N LEU A 611 -27.10 -66.94 -40.16
CA LEU A 611 -26.56 -67.99 -39.29
C LEU A 611 -27.45 -69.23 -39.29
N THR A 612 -28.76 -69.05 -39.27
CA THR A 612 -29.73 -70.15 -39.33
C THR A 612 -29.60 -70.88 -40.67
N SER A 613 -29.52 -70.15 -41.79
CA SER A 613 -29.30 -70.72 -43.13
C SER A 613 -27.94 -71.44 -43.25
N ILE A 614 -26.88 -70.92 -42.62
CA ILE A 614 -25.58 -71.60 -42.56
C ILE A 614 -25.68 -72.88 -41.74
N ASN A 615 -26.30 -72.84 -40.55
CA ASN A 615 -26.49 -74.01 -39.70
C ASN A 615 -27.30 -75.09 -40.42
N GLU A 616 -28.37 -74.72 -41.11
CA GLU A 616 -29.14 -75.65 -41.94
C GLU A 616 -28.27 -76.30 -43.01
N ARG A 617 -27.45 -75.52 -43.73
CA ARG A 617 -26.51 -76.07 -44.73
C ARG A 617 -25.45 -76.98 -44.11
N VAL A 618 -24.93 -76.64 -42.94
CA VAL A 618 -23.95 -77.47 -42.20
C VAL A 618 -24.61 -78.76 -41.72
N LEU A 619 -25.81 -78.70 -41.15
CA LEU A 619 -26.57 -79.87 -40.73
C LEU A 619 -26.88 -80.79 -41.92
N VAL A 620 -27.27 -80.25 -43.07
CA VAL A 620 -27.44 -81.00 -44.31
C VAL A 620 -26.11 -81.63 -44.73
N ALA A 621 -25.00 -80.89 -44.72
CA ALA A 621 -23.69 -81.42 -45.07
C ALA A 621 -23.21 -82.52 -44.11
N LEU A 622 -23.41 -82.37 -42.80
CA LEU A 622 -23.12 -83.39 -41.79
C LEU A 622 -23.97 -84.63 -42.01
N ALA A 623 -25.29 -84.48 -42.21
CA ALA A 623 -26.18 -85.60 -42.52
C ALA A 623 -25.75 -86.32 -43.81
N THR A 624 -25.34 -85.59 -44.85
CA THR A 624 -24.79 -86.23 -46.07
C THR A 624 -23.48 -86.98 -45.78
N LYS A 625 -22.58 -86.41 -44.98
CA LYS A 625 -21.32 -87.07 -44.60
C LYS A 625 -21.57 -88.31 -43.74
N ASP A 626 -22.45 -88.24 -42.75
CA ASP A 626 -22.83 -89.38 -41.92
C ASP A 626 -23.46 -90.50 -42.75
N ASN A 627 -24.30 -90.15 -43.73
CA ASN A 627 -24.84 -91.12 -44.68
C ASN A 627 -23.75 -91.76 -45.54
N THR A 628 -22.75 -90.98 -46.01
CA THR A 628 -21.60 -91.55 -46.74
C THR A 628 -20.70 -92.43 -45.85
N LEU A 629 -20.47 -92.03 -44.59
CA LEU A 629 -19.70 -92.81 -43.63
C LEU A 629 -20.41 -94.12 -43.30
N LYS A 630 -21.74 -94.10 -43.12
CA LYS A 630 -22.55 -95.32 -42.96
C LYS A 630 -22.41 -96.24 -44.17
N ALA A 631 -22.57 -95.71 -45.39
CA ALA A 631 -22.39 -96.48 -46.61
C ALA A 631 -20.97 -97.07 -46.75
N GLN A 632 -19.93 -96.32 -46.39
CA GLN A 632 -18.55 -96.83 -46.38
C GLN A 632 -18.32 -97.86 -45.28
N THR A 633 -18.92 -97.69 -44.10
CA THR A 633 -18.83 -98.64 -42.99
C THR A 633 -19.52 -99.96 -43.35
N GLU A 634 -20.68 -99.90 -44.01
CA GLU A 634 -21.36 -101.06 -44.59
C GLU A 634 -20.51 -101.73 -45.69
N GLN A 635 -19.81 -100.95 -46.52
CA GLN A 635 -18.88 -101.49 -47.51
C GLN A 635 -17.68 -102.18 -46.84
N ILE A 636 -17.13 -101.59 -45.77
CA ILE A 636 -16.02 -102.18 -45.00
C ILE A 636 -16.48 -103.47 -44.31
N SER A 637 -17.68 -103.51 -43.71
CA SER A 637 -18.19 -104.71 -43.07
C SER A 637 -18.41 -105.82 -44.09
N LEU A 638 -18.95 -105.52 -45.27
CA LEU A 638 -19.05 -106.46 -46.39
C LEU A 638 -17.67 -106.98 -46.84
N LEU A 639 -16.66 -106.12 -46.91
CA LEU A 639 -15.29 -106.52 -47.26
C LEU A 639 -14.63 -107.35 -46.16
N GLN A 640 -14.86 -107.02 -44.89
CA GLN A 640 -14.37 -107.79 -43.74
C GLN A 640 -15.02 -109.18 -43.70
N GLU A 641 -16.32 -109.29 -44.00
CA GLU A 641 -17.02 -110.56 -44.13
C GLU A 641 -16.46 -111.39 -45.30
N ALA A 642 -16.19 -110.76 -46.45
CA ALA A 642 -15.53 -111.40 -47.57
C ALA A 642 -14.10 -111.89 -47.22
N LEU A 643 -13.32 -111.10 -46.47
CA LEU A 643 -12.01 -111.50 -45.96
C LEU A 643 -12.11 -112.65 -44.95
N ARG A 644 -13.09 -112.62 -44.04
CA ARG A 644 -13.36 -113.69 -43.07
C ARG A 644 -13.66 -115.00 -43.79
N LEU A 645 -14.51 -114.97 -44.80
CA LEU A 645 -14.80 -116.12 -45.65
C LEU A 645 -13.55 -116.61 -46.39
N ARG A 646 -12.75 -115.70 -46.95
CA ARG A 646 -11.47 -116.05 -47.59
C ARG A 646 -10.51 -116.72 -46.61
N ASP A 647 -10.38 -116.19 -45.40
CA ASP A 647 -9.47 -116.72 -44.39
C ASP A 647 -9.99 -118.06 -43.82
N GLU A 648 -11.32 -118.26 -43.70
CA GLU A 648 -11.93 -119.58 -43.46
C GLU A 648 -11.58 -120.57 -44.58
N HIS A 649 -11.63 -120.15 -45.85
CA HIS A 649 -11.21 -120.98 -46.98
C HIS A 649 -9.71 -121.31 -46.92
N ILE A 650 -8.85 -120.33 -46.59
CA ILE A 650 -7.41 -120.56 -46.41
C ILE A 650 -7.14 -121.52 -45.24
N ALA A 651 -7.86 -121.39 -44.13
CA ALA A 651 -7.76 -122.29 -42.99
C ALA A 651 -8.16 -123.74 -43.36
N ARG A 652 -9.28 -123.92 -44.09
CA ARG A 652 -9.66 -125.24 -44.64
C ARG A 652 -8.59 -125.81 -45.57
N HIS A 653 -7.98 -124.97 -46.41
CA HIS A 653 -6.88 -125.42 -47.27
C HIS A 653 -5.62 -125.79 -46.48
N ARG A 654 -5.33 -125.13 -45.35
CA ARG A 654 -4.23 -125.49 -44.46
C ARG A 654 -4.46 -126.80 -43.69
N GLU A 655 -5.71 -127.13 -43.35
CA GLU A 655 -6.05 -128.42 -42.71
C GLU A 655 -5.98 -129.62 -43.68
N LEU A 656 -5.99 -129.36 -44.99
CA LEU A 656 -5.89 -130.39 -46.04
C LEU A 656 -4.46 -130.66 -46.52
N LEU A 657 -3.47 -129.89 -46.05
CA LEU A 657 -2.03 -130.08 -46.24
C LEU A 657 -1.41 -130.67 -44.97
#